data_AF-A0A6F8YEN7-F1
#
_entry.id   AF-A0A6F8YEN7-F1
#
_cell.length_a   1.000
_cell.length_b   1.000
_cell.length_c   1.000
_cell.angle_alpha   90.00
_cell.angle_beta   90.00
_cell.angle_gamma   90.00
#
_symmetry.space_group_name_H-M   'P 1'
#
loop_
_entity.id
_entity.type
_entity.pdbx_description
1 polymer ?
#
loop_
_entity_poly.entity_id
_entity_poly.type
_entity_poly.pdbx_seq_one_letter_code
_entity_poly.pdbx_strand_id
1 'polypeptide(L)'
;MGGVIKTVEALRRGWVPPSLHVAEPTSLVDWSAGVRVVTEGVSWPETGRPRRAGVSSFGISGTNAHAILEQAPAAGEPASAPPARAVVTWPLSAATARGLRGQAERLRKFAVDHPPEAVARGLATRAALRHRLCVTGSSAGELADGLDAFLAGCAAPGLVAAVAGPAGAVWVFPGHGRRWDGMCRDLLAAEPAFAAAVSETDAEIRAAAGWSPEAVLRGEATATRPEVAQPLTFTVQVGLARLWESAGLRASAMVGHSQGEIAAAHVAGVLTLADAVRVVVSRAEALAGIAGTGGMVAVAAPVDEITAWLDDFPEVTVAVVNSPRSTVLSVPAKTLEKLLSWCDSRQIRARDIGVDYASHSPMVEPVLGTFRSALAGLRPGRAKIPLFSSVTAAPLDGPDADEDYWCANLRNPVRFRDVTAALASAGHTGFLEVSAHPVLTSAVEETVPDATVLATLHRGASPADWPEALATAWVHGHPVRWARPDEPPDEGLDLPTYAFDQRGYWLTPPTPPAVRAAEPDTDARAVPDSWRHSVVWRRRPLPAPLALTGTWLVVHPAGDESYPAYTRLLSGHGAKPVAVPVDADITAAVEAHVPEGVLSLCAADLTPFPGHPAVPSGLAAAVTLLRAVGRADPAVPVWSVTHGAVETAGHPVTSPAQALFHGLALVGGLEEAGRRLHCVDLPADPPADFRWQDALAAVLAAPGHEDVHAVRPDGWYVRRLVPSAAPRRALTWRPRGTTVITGGPARSAPRSPATWPGGAPRTCCWCPGAGRRPRASTICAGSWRGMAPR
;
A
#
# COMPACT_ATOMS: atom_id res chain seq x y z
N MET A 1 -23.48 -13.73 3.34
CA MET A 1 -22.73 -13.26 2.15
C MET A 1 -23.19 -13.87 0.82
N GLY A 2 -23.22 -15.20 0.62
CA GLY A 2 -23.63 -15.77 -0.68
C GLY A 2 -25.00 -15.29 -1.20
N GLY A 3 -26.00 -15.20 -0.31
CA GLY A 3 -27.32 -14.63 -0.65
C GLY A 3 -27.27 -13.15 -1.03
N VAL A 4 -26.38 -12.36 -0.40
CA VAL A 4 -26.18 -10.94 -0.74
C VAL A 4 -25.60 -10.80 -2.15
N ILE A 5 -24.57 -11.59 -2.49
CA ILE A 5 -23.95 -11.57 -3.83
C ILE A 5 -24.97 -11.93 -4.91
N LYS A 6 -25.77 -13.00 -4.70
CA LYS A 6 -26.87 -13.37 -5.60
C LYS A 6 -27.82 -12.19 -5.81
N THR A 7 -28.25 -11.54 -4.73
CA THR A 7 -29.21 -10.44 -4.80
C THR A 7 -28.62 -9.21 -5.47
N VAL A 8 -27.37 -8.84 -5.20
CA VAL A 8 -26.70 -7.72 -5.87
C VAL A 8 -26.58 -7.97 -7.37
N GLU A 9 -26.18 -9.17 -7.79
CA GLU A 9 -26.14 -9.52 -9.22
C GLU A 9 -27.53 -9.50 -9.88
N ALA A 10 -28.56 -9.95 -9.16
CA ALA A 10 -29.94 -9.89 -9.64
C ALA A 10 -30.45 -8.45 -9.79
N LEU A 11 -30.08 -7.55 -8.85
CA LEU A 11 -30.40 -6.12 -8.92
C LEU A 11 -29.68 -5.43 -10.09
N ARG A 12 -28.37 -5.70 -10.28
CA ARG A 12 -27.56 -5.15 -11.37
C ARG A 12 -28.09 -5.57 -12.74
N ARG A 13 -28.48 -6.84 -12.89
CA ARG A 13 -28.93 -7.41 -14.18
C ARG A 13 -30.44 -7.24 -14.42
N GLY A 14 -31.20 -6.80 -13.42
CA GLY A 14 -32.66 -6.74 -13.51
C GLY A 14 -33.31 -8.10 -13.73
N TRP A 15 -32.73 -9.17 -13.19
CA TRP A 15 -33.18 -10.56 -13.43
C TRP A 15 -32.98 -11.43 -12.19
N VAL A 16 -34.00 -12.21 -11.82
CA VAL A 16 -33.99 -13.06 -10.63
C VAL A 16 -33.71 -14.52 -11.02
N PRO A 17 -32.64 -15.16 -10.49
CA PRO A 17 -32.31 -16.54 -10.84
C PRO A 17 -33.28 -17.56 -10.24
N PRO A 18 -33.50 -18.71 -10.93
CA PRO A 18 -34.32 -19.79 -10.39
C PRO A 18 -33.72 -20.40 -9.13
N SER A 19 -34.60 -20.95 -8.29
CA SER A 19 -34.26 -21.77 -7.13
C SER A 19 -34.29 -23.24 -7.55
N LEU A 20 -33.18 -23.95 -7.33
CA LEU A 20 -33.06 -25.35 -7.69
C LEU A 20 -33.76 -26.26 -6.66
N HIS A 21 -34.09 -27.49 -7.08
CA HIS A 21 -34.72 -28.53 -6.24
C HIS A 21 -36.12 -28.19 -5.72
N VAL A 22 -36.88 -27.39 -6.48
CA VAL A 22 -38.27 -27.03 -6.16
C VAL A 22 -39.23 -27.52 -7.25
N ALA A 23 -39.10 -28.79 -7.66
CA ALA A 23 -40.03 -29.40 -8.61
C ALA A 23 -41.45 -29.52 -8.01
N GLU A 24 -41.53 -29.81 -6.72
CA GLU A 24 -42.75 -29.79 -5.92
C GLU A 24 -42.46 -29.00 -4.63
N PRO A 25 -43.14 -27.84 -4.39
CA PRO A 25 -42.98 -27.08 -3.16
C PRO A 25 -43.40 -27.91 -1.93
N THR A 26 -42.79 -27.66 -0.77
CA THR A 26 -43.13 -28.39 0.46
C THR A 26 -44.59 -28.18 0.86
N SER A 27 -45.27 -29.24 1.26
CA SER A 27 -46.66 -29.21 1.75
C SER A 27 -46.80 -28.63 3.17
N LEU A 28 -45.68 -28.32 3.84
CA LEU A 28 -45.66 -27.74 5.18
C LEU A 28 -45.86 -26.21 5.18
N VAL A 29 -45.94 -25.58 4.00
CA VAL A 29 -46.12 -24.13 3.83
C VAL A 29 -47.35 -23.89 2.95
N ASP A 30 -48.21 -22.95 3.36
CA ASP A 30 -49.31 -22.49 2.52
C ASP A 30 -48.81 -21.43 1.51
N TRP A 31 -48.62 -21.86 0.27
CA TRP A 31 -48.12 -21.01 -0.81
C TRP A 31 -49.19 -20.07 -1.40
N SER A 32 -50.47 -20.21 -1.01
CA SER A 32 -51.53 -19.31 -1.48
C SER A 32 -51.47 -17.93 -0.82
N ALA A 33 -50.69 -17.77 0.27
CA ALA A 33 -50.58 -16.56 1.08
C ALA A 33 -49.74 -15.41 0.45
N GLY A 34 -49.52 -15.41 -0.86
CA GLY A 34 -48.88 -14.30 -1.58
C GLY A 34 -47.35 -14.34 -1.71
N VAL A 35 -46.71 -15.47 -1.36
CA VAL A 35 -45.28 -15.71 -1.60
C VAL A 35 -45.11 -16.79 -2.67
N ARG A 36 -44.27 -16.52 -3.67
CA ARG A 36 -44.00 -17.46 -4.77
C ARG A 36 -42.52 -17.78 -4.86
N VAL A 37 -42.20 -19.06 -4.95
CA VAL A 37 -40.82 -19.50 -5.23
C VAL A 37 -40.53 -19.29 -6.71
N VAL A 38 -39.37 -18.70 -7.00
CA VAL A 38 -38.88 -18.49 -8.37
C VAL A 38 -38.32 -19.81 -8.88
N THR A 39 -39.11 -20.58 -9.62
CA THR A 39 -38.72 -21.89 -10.20
C THR A 39 -38.05 -21.76 -11.56
N GLU A 40 -38.34 -20.67 -12.28
CA GLU A 40 -37.74 -20.29 -13.56
C GLU A 40 -37.19 -18.87 -13.44
N GLY A 41 -36.13 -18.55 -14.20
CA GLY A 41 -35.54 -17.22 -14.16
C GLY A 41 -36.49 -16.16 -14.72
N VAL A 42 -36.69 -15.06 -13.99
CA VAL A 42 -37.66 -14.03 -14.37
C VAL A 42 -37.03 -12.64 -14.40
N SER A 43 -37.41 -11.82 -15.37
CA SER A 43 -37.08 -10.40 -15.37
C SER A 43 -37.71 -9.71 -14.17
N TRP A 44 -36.94 -8.82 -13.54
CA TRP A 44 -37.40 -8.05 -12.39
C TRP A 44 -38.32 -6.92 -12.87
N PRO A 45 -39.58 -6.82 -12.38
CA PRO A 45 -40.52 -5.80 -12.85
C PRO A 45 -40.01 -4.38 -12.71
N GLU A 46 -40.23 -3.56 -13.74
CA GLU A 46 -40.03 -2.11 -13.69
C GLU A 46 -41.28 -1.43 -13.14
N THR A 47 -41.13 -0.70 -12.06
CA THR A 47 -42.27 -0.12 -11.31
C THR A 47 -42.11 1.40 -11.10
N GLY A 48 -41.12 2.03 -11.74
CA GLY A 48 -40.75 3.43 -11.50
C GLY A 48 -40.11 3.68 -10.13
N ARG A 49 -39.81 2.62 -9.36
CA ARG A 49 -39.14 2.68 -8.05
C ARG A 49 -37.88 1.80 -8.05
N PRO A 50 -36.87 2.11 -7.22
CA PRO A 50 -35.69 1.25 -7.06
C PRO A 50 -36.10 -0.18 -6.68
N ARG A 51 -35.48 -1.18 -7.33
CA ARG A 51 -35.69 -2.59 -6.99
C ARG A 51 -35.16 -2.85 -5.58
N ARG A 52 -35.91 -3.62 -4.77
CA ARG A 52 -35.55 -3.95 -3.38
C ARG A 52 -35.70 -5.44 -3.11
N ALA A 53 -34.82 -5.99 -2.29
CA ALA A 53 -34.91 -7.38 -1.83
C ALA A 53 -34.43 -7.56 -0.39
N GLY A 54 -35.06 -8.48 0.32
CA GLY A 54 -34.62 -8.94 1.62
C GLY A 54 -33.69 -10.16 1.51
N VAL A 55 -32.62 -10.17 2.29
CA VAL A 55 -31.73 -11.33 2.47
C VAL A 55 -31.74 -11.72 3.94
N SER A 56 -32.21 -12.93 4.22
CA SER A 56 -32.25 -13.48 5.58
C SER A 56 -31.19 -14.56 5.77
N SER A 57 -30.58 -14.61 6.95
CA SER A 57 -29.72 -15.70 7.40
C SER A 57 -30.03 -16.02 8.86
N PHE A 58 -30.42 -17.27 9.11
CA PHE A 58 -30.82 -17.74 10.43
C PHE A 58 -29.76 -18.74 10.91
N GLY A 59 -28.91 -18.30 11.84
CA GLY A 59 -27.83 -19.12 12.40
C GLY A 59 -28.36 -20.13 13.39
N ILE A 60 -27.71 -21.30 13.47
CA ILE A 60 -28.12 -22.36 14.41
C ILE A 60 -27.99 -21.97 15.88
N SER A 61 -27.18 -20.94 16.19
CA SER A 61 -27.08 -20.33 17.52
C SER A 61 -28.35 -19.56 17.93
N GLY A 62 -29.29 -19.33 17.00
CA GLY A 62 -30.44 -18.45 17.19
C GLY A 62 -30.19 -17.00 16.76
N THR A 63 -28.97 -16.66 16.35
CA THR A 63 -28.67 -15.34 15.80
C THR A 63 -29.28 -15.20 14.41
N ASN A 64 -30.23 -14.27 14.29
CA ASN A 64 -30.91 -13.97 13.03
C ASN A 64 -30.37 -12.67 12.46
N ALA A 65 -30.04 -12.66 11.18
CA ALA A 65 -29.70 -11.46 10.44
C ALA A 65 -30.66 -11.30 9.26
N HIS A 66 -31.15 -10.07 9.08
CA HIS A 66 -31.95 -9.68 7.92
C HIS A 66 -31.41 -8.37 7.36
N ALA A 67 -31.17 -8.35 6.05
CA ALA A 67 -30.69 -7.18 5.34
C ALA A 67 -31.66 -6.82 4.21
N ILE A 68 -32.00 -5.54 4.10
CA ILE A 68 -32.73 -5.00 2.95
C ILE A 68 -31.70 -4.38 2.01
N LEU A 69 -31.72 -4.82 0.76
CA LEU A 69 -30.86 -4.33 -0.31
C LEU A 69 -31.70 -3.55 -1.31
N GLU A 70 -31.15 -2.44 -1.79
CA GLU A 70 -31.76 -1.57 -2.78
C GLU A 70 -30.82 -1.43 -3.99
N GLN A 71 -31.41 -1.32 -5.18
CA GLN A 71 -30.70 -0.98 -6.40
C GLN A 71 -29.92 0.34 -6.24
N ALA A 72 -28.68 0.37 -6.71
CA ALA A 72 -27.89 1.60 -6.72
C ALA A 72 -28.60 2.71 -7.54
N PRO A 73 -28.47 3.99 -7.15
CA PRO A 73 -28.93 5.10 -7.98
C PRO A 73 -28.39 4.98 -9.41
N ALA A 74 -29.18 5.40 -10.40
CA ALA A 74 -28.68 5.47 -11.76
C ALA A 74 -27.43 6.35 -11.79
N ALA A 75 -26.35 5.87 -12.40
CA ALA A 75 -25.23 6.73 -12.73
C ALA A 75 -25.74 7.85 -13.64
N GLY A 76 -25.28 9.08 -13.42
CA GLY A 76 -25.57 10.19 -14.33
C GLY A 76 -25.09 9.88 -15.74
N GLU A 77 -25.56 10.63 -16.73
CA GLU A 77 -25.00 10.53 -18.08
C GLU A 77 -23.47 10.69 -18.01
N PRO A 78 -22.70 9.84 -18.71
CA PRO A 78 -21.25 9.97 -18.76
C PRO A 78 -20.88 11.39 -19.14
N ALA A 79 -19.96 12.00 -18.38
CA ALA A 79 -19.34 13.23 -18.83
C ALA A 79 -18.76 13.00 -20.24
N SER A 80 -18.80 14.03 -21.09
CA SER A 80 -18.24 13.96 -22.44
C SER A 80 -16.84 13.34 -22.41
N ALA A 81 -16.57 12.38 -23.31
CA ALA A 81 -15.30 11.68 -23.35
C ALA A 81 -14.13 12.69 -23.39
N PRO A 82 -13.09 12.52 -22.55
CA PRO A 82 -11.93 13.40 -22.58
C PRO A 82 -11.25 13.32 -23.96
N PRO A 83 -10.52 14.37 -24.37
CA PRO A 83 -9.78 14.36 -25.62
C PRO A 83 -8.81 13.17 -25.66
N ALA A 84 -8.79 12.46 -26.79
CA ALA A 84 -7.95 11.28 -26.98
C ALA A 84 -6.46 11.65 -26.83
N ARG A 85 -5.71 10.86 -26.06
CA ARG A 85 -4.24 10.97 -26.01
C ARG A 85 -3.67 10.35 -27.28
N ALA A 86 -2.64 10.99 -27.84
CA ALA A 86 -1.93 10.44 -29.00
C ALA A 86 -1.23 9.10 -28.68
N VAL A 87 -0.85 8.88 -27.42
CA VAL A 87 -0.21 7.66 -26.92
C VAL A 87 -0.87 7.25 -25.62
N VAL A 88 -1.23 5.97 -25.53
CA VAL A 88 -1.83 5.33 -24.36
C VAL A 88 -0.77 4.51 -23.63
N THR A 89 -0.83 4.46 -22.30
CA THR A 89 0.08 3.68 -21.46
C THR A 89 -0.71 2.66 -20.63
N TRP A 90 -0.31 1.40 -20.67
CA TRP A 90 -0.85 0.34 -19.83
C TRP A 90 0.17 -0.04 -18.74
N PRO A 91 0.00 0.45 -17.49
CA PRO A 91 0.82 0.02 -16.36
C PRO A 91 0.28 -1.28 -15.75
N LEU A 92 1.14 -2.30 -15.69
CA LEU A 92 0.87 -3.58 -15.04
C LEU A 92 1.89 -3.82 -13.92
N SER A 93 1.43 -4.41 -12.83
CA SER A 93 2.34 -4.82 -11.77
C SER A 93 1.93 -6.13 -11.10
N ALA A 94 2.92 -6.80 -10.52
CA ALA A 94 2.69 -7.99 -9.71
C ALA A 94 3.71 -8.14 -8.57
N ALA A 95 3.34 -8.98 -7.61
CA ALA A 95 4.23 -9.37 -6.53
C ALA A 95 5.33 -10.33 -7.01
N THR A 96 5.18 -11.03 -8.13
CA THR A 96 6.25 -11.91 -8.66
C THR A 96 6.34 -11.77 -10.18
N ALA A 97 7.50 -12.10 -10.77
CA ALA A 97 7.68 -12.11 -12.22
C ALA A 97 6.67 -13.04 -12.93
N ARG A 98 6.35 -14.19 -12.31
CA ARG A 98 5.33 -15.12 -12.80
C ARG A 98 3.92 -14.53 -12.71
N GLY A 99 3.60 -13.85 -11.62
CA GLY A 99 2.36 -13.09 -11.49
C GLY A 99 2.23 -12.00 -12.56
N LEU A 100 3.33 -11.31 -12.89
CA LEU A 100 3.35 -10.26 -13.91
C LEU A 100 3.05 -10.83 -15.30
N ARG A 101 3.70 -11.95 -15.67
CA ARG A 101 3.37 -12.68 -16.91
C ARG A 101 1.91 -13.11 -16.94
N GLY A 102 1.41 -13.71 -15.86
CA GLY A 102 -0.01 -14.10 -15.78
C GLY A 102 -0.98 -12.91 -15.88
N GLN A 103 -0.60 -11.74 -15.37
CA GLN A 103 -1.40 -10.53 -15.49
C GLN A 103 -1.39 -9.99 -16.93
N ALA A 104 -0.23 -10.00 -17.59
CA ALA A 104 -0.11 -9.63 -19.00
C ALA A 104 -0.95 -10.53 -19.91
N GLU A 105 -0.93 -11.86 -19.70
CA GLU A 105 -1.78 -12.81 -20.45
C GLU A 105 -3.28 -12.53 -20.27
N ARG A 106 -3.71 -12.22 -19.05
CA ARG A 106 -5.12 -11.88 -18.76
C ARG A 106 -5.52 -10.56 -19.42
N LEU A 107 -4.66 -9.54 -19.33
CA LEU A 107 -4.90 -8.25 -19.95
C LEU A 107 -4.96 -8.37 -21.48
N ARG A 108 -4.01 -9.10 -22.08
CA ARG A 108 -3.94 -9.31 -23.53
C ARG A 108 -5.21 -9.90 -24.12
N LYS A 109 -5.85 -10.84 -23.40
CA LYS A 109 -7.13 -11.45 -23.78
C LYS A 109 -8.30 -10.48 -23.58
N PHE A 110 -8.30 -9.75 -22.48
CA PHE A 110 -9.37 -8.82 -22.13
C PHE A 110 -9.39 -7.59 -23.05
N ALA A 111 -8.24 -7.00 -23.35
CA ALA A 111 -8.14 -5.74 -24.06
C ALA A 111 -8.60 -5.79 -25.53
N VAL A 112 -8.82 -6.98 -26.10
CA VAL A 112 -9.37 -7.15 -27.46
C VAL A 112 -10.78 -6.56 -27.57
N ASP A 113 -11.57 -6.66 -26.51
CA ASP A 113 -12.99 -6.30 -26.51
C ASP A 113 -13.25 -4.89 -25.92
N HIS A 114 -12.20 -4.12 -25.62
CA HIS A 114 -12.31 -2.84 -24.89
C HIS A 114 -11.44 -1.73 -25.47
N PRO A 115 -11.89 -0.46 -25.46
CA PRO A 115 -11.08 0.67 -25.89
C PRO A 115 -9.80 0.83 -25.04
N PRO A 116 -8.62 1.06 -25.66
CA PRO A 116 -7.36 1.16 -24.94
C PRO A 116 -7.31 2.19 -23.82
N GLU A 117 -7.99 3.33 -24.00
CA GLU A 117 -8.04 4.42 -23.03
C GLU A 117 -8.86 4.04 -21.80
N ALA A 118 -9.94 3.27 -21.99
CA ALA A 118 -10.74 2.75 -20.88
C ALA A 118 -9.95 1.73 -20.06
N VAL A 119 -9.20 0.86 -20.73
CA VAL A 119 -8.27 -0.09 -20.09
C VAL A 119 -7.19 0.66 -19.29
N ALA A 120 -6.60 1.70 -19.88
CA ALA A 120 -5.58 2.51 -19.21
C ALA A 120 -6.10 3.20 -17.94
N ARG A 121 -7.31 3.80 -17.99
CA ARG A 121 -7.95 4.41 -16.81
C ARG A 121 -8.20 3.38 -15.71
N GLY A 122 -8.71 2.20 -16.04
CA GLY A 122 -8.89 1.14 -15.06
C GLY A 122 -7.56 0.68 -14.46
N LEU A 123 -6.50 0.56 -15.26
CA LEU A 123 -5.18 0.12 -14.80
C LEU A 123 -4.54 1.15 -13.86
N ALA A 124 -4.80 2.45 -14.08
CA ALA A 124 -4.34 3.53 -13.20
C ALA A 124 -4.88 3.42 -11.76
N THR A 125 -6.00 2.71 -11.55
CA THR A 125 -6.57 2.47 -10.21
C THR A 125 -5.95 1.27 -9.49
N ARG A 126 -5.14 0.46 -10.17
CA ARG A 126 -4.55 -0.76 -9.59
C ARG A 126 -3.36 -0.42 -8.70
N ALA A 127 -3.16 -1.23 -7.67
CA ALA A 127 -1.99 -1.12 -6.81
C ALA A 127 -0.69 -1.29 -7.61
N ALA A 128 0.33 -0.48 -7.29
CA ALA A 128 1.65 -0.56 -7.89
C ALA A 128 2.57 -1.50 -7.07
N LEU A 129 2.70 -2.75 -7.53
CA LEU A 129 3.53 -3.79 -6.91
C LEU A 129 4.97 -3.77 -7.44
N ARG A 130 5.81 -4.69 -6.95
CA ARG A 130 7.27 -4.64 -7.15
C ARG A 130 7.74 -5.01 -8.56
N HIS A 131 7.15 -6.01 -9.22
CA HIS A 131 7.48 -6.37 -10.60
C HIS A 131 6.58 -5.54 -11.50
N ARG A 132 7.14 -4.68 -12.34
CA ARG A 132 6.38 -3.68 -13.11
C ARG A 132 6.67 -3.82 -14.60
N LEU A 133 5.63 -3.58 -15.38
CA LEU A 133 5.62 -3.58 -16.83
C LEU A 133 4.77 -2.39 -17.30
N CYS A 134 5.28 -1.63 -18.24
CA CYS A 134 4.50 -0.65 -18.99
C CYS A 134 4.59 -0.98 -20.48
N VAL A 135 3.45 -0.87 -21.15
CA VAL A 135 3.38 -0.89 -22.61
C VAL A 135 2.77 0.43 -23.07
N THR A 136 3.44 1.13 -23.98
CA THR A 136 2.96 2.36 -24.62
C THR A 136 2.67 2.11 -26.10
N GLY A 137 1.65 2.79 -26.63
CA GLY A 137 1.27 2.66 -28.03
C GLY A 137 0.20 3.66 -28.43
N SER A 138 0.15 3.98 -29.73
CA SER A 138 -0.83 4.85 -30.36
C SER A 138 -2.07 4.10 -30.87
N SER A 139 -2.06 2.76 -30.81
CA SER A 139 -3.17 1.91 -31.23
C SER A 139 -3.32 0.67 -30.35
N ALA A 140 -4.50 0.05 -30.37
CA ALA A 140 -4.75 -1.22 -29.71
C ALA A 140 -3.81 -2.35 -30.21
N GLY A 141 -3.40 -2.29 -31.48
CA GLY A 141 -2.47 -3.25 -32.08
C GLY A 141 -1.06 -3.13 -31.48
N GLU A 142 -0.51 -1.92 -31.41
CA GLU A 142 0.81 -1.68 -30.82
C GLU A 142 0.88 -2.11 -29.34
N LEU A 143 -0.17 -1.82 -28.57
CA LEU A 143 -0.26 -2.24 -27.17
C LEU A 143 -0.36 -3.77 -27.02
N ALA A 144 -1.08 -4.42 -27.92
CA ALA A 144 -1.17 -5.88 -27.97
C ALA A 144 0.19 -6.51 -28.33
N ASP A 145 0.88 -5.98 -29.35
CA ASP A 145 2.20 -6.44 -29.78
C ASP A 145 3.25 -6.28 -28.68
N GLY A 146 3.20 -5.17 -27.92
CA GLY A 146 4.09 -4.96 -26.77
C GLY A 146 3.86 -5.96 -25.63
N LEU A 147 2.60 -6.33 -25.35
CA LEU A 147 2.29 -7.42 -24.41
C LEU A 147 2.78 -8.77 -24.94
N ASP A 148 2.60 -9.05 -26.23
CA ASP A 148 3.03 -10.30 -26.85
C ASP A 148 4.57 -10.42 -26.86
N ALA A 149 5.29 -9.33 -27.12
CA ALA A 149 6.75 -9.24 -27.02
C ALA A 149 7.24 -9.52 -25.57
N PHE A 150 6.59 -8.93 -24.57
CA PHE A 150 6.90 -9.21 -23.16
C PHE A 150 6.70 -10.70 -22.82
N LEU A 151 5.60 -11.29 -23.28
CA LEU A 151 5.30 -12.70 -23.06
C LEU A 151 6.30 -13.63 -23.76
N ALA A 152 6.83 -13.22 -24.92
CA ALA A 152 7.89 -13.90 -25.64
C ALA A 152 9.30 -13.68 -25.02
N GLY A 153 9.46 -12.67 -24.15
CA GLY A 153 10.76 -12.27 -23.60
C GLY A 153 11.62 -11.48 -24.59
N CYS A 154 10.99 -10.84 -25.58
CA CYS A 154 11.64 -9.99 -26.57
C CYS A 154 11.52 -8.51 -26.16
N ALA A 155 12.51 -7.70 -26.56
CA ALA A 155 12.39 -6.26 -26.52
C ALA A 155 11.46 -5.76 -27.64
N ALA A 156 10.71 -4.70 -27.39
CA ALA A 156 9.88 -4.01 -28.37
C ALA A 156 9.86 -2.51 -28.08
N PRO A 157 9.65 -1.64 -29.08
CA PRO A 157 9.38 -0.22 -28.84
C PRO A 157 8.18 -0.03 -27.90
N GLY A 158 8.27 0.93 -26.97
CA GLY A 158 7.21 1.21 -26.01
C GLY A 158 7.02 0.16 -24.90
N LEU A 159 7.85 -0.88 -24.86
CA LEU A 159 7.82 -1.91 -23.82
C LEU A 159 8.95 -1.67 -22.80
N VAL A 160 8.59 -1.43 -21.54
CA VAL A 160 9.56 -1.31 -20.44
C VAL A 160 9.12 -2.19 -19.27
N ALA A 161 10.04 -2.96 -18.71
CA ALA A 161 9.78 -3.78 -17.53
C ALA A 161 10.99 -3.78 -16.59
N ALA A 162 10.72 -3.67 -15.29
CA ALA A 162 11.76 -3.67 -14.27
C ALA A 162 11.22 -4.19 -12.93
N VAL A 163 12.14 -4.44 -12.01
CA VAL A 163 11.81 -4.61 -10.59
C VAL A 163 11.97 -3.25 -9.93
N ALA A 164 10.89 -2.74 -9.36
CA ALA A 164 10.87 -1.45 -8.68
C ALA A 164 11.90 -1.40 -7.56
N GLY A 165 12.78 -0.41 -7.62
CA GLY A 165 13.73 -0.05 -6.57
C GLY A 165 13.13 0.96 -5.57
N PRO A 166 13.98 1.51 -4.69
CA PRO A 166 13.60 2.64 -3.83
C PRO A 166 13.11 3.83 -4.66
N ALA A 167 12.06 4.49 -4.19
CA ALA A 167 11.55 5.69 -4.84
C ALA A 167 12.40 6.93 -4.47
N GLY A 168 12.48 7.87 -5.43
CA GLY A 168 13.20 9.14 -5.29
C GLY A 168 14.40 9.19 -6.22
N ALA A 169 14.47 10.21 -7.07
CA ALA A 169 15.59 10.40 -8.00
C ALA A 169 16.34 11.69 -7.66
N VAL A 170 17.64 11.73 -7.91
CA VAL A 170 18.38 12.98 -7.99
C VAL A 170 18.07 13.61 -9.33
N TRP A 171 17.63 14.87 -9.33
CA TRP A 171 17.39 15.59 -10.59
C TRP A 171 18.69 16.25 -11.05
N VAL A 172 19.13 15.85 -12.25
CA VAL A 172 20.37 16.29 -12.87
C VAL A 172 20.02 17.32 -13.95
N PHE A 173 20.48 18.55 -13.75
CA PHE A 173 20.27 19.65 -14.69
C PHE A 173 21.55 19.88 -15.49
N PRO A 174 21.62 19.44 -16.76
CA PRO A 174 22.84 19.58 -17.54
C PRO A 174 23.14 21.04 -17.92
N GLY A 175 24.38 21.28 -18.34
CA GLY A 175 24.85 22.58 -18.81
C GLY A 175 24.45 22.88 -20.25
N HIS A 176 25.42 23.25 -21.09
CA HIS A 176 25.17 23.52 -22.51
C HIS A 176 24.88 22.21 -23.26
N GLY A 177 23.62 22.01 -23.67
CA GLY A 177 23.19 20.88 -24.47
C GLY A 177 23.18 21.18 -25.98
N ARG A 178 23.11 20.13 -26.82
CA ARG A 178 22.84 20.31 -28.26
C ARG A 178 21.40 20.79 -28.42
N ARG A 179 21.22 22.05 -28.80
CA ARG A 179 19.93 22.62 -29.21
C ARG A 179 19.55 22.12 -30.60
N TRP A 180 18.26 22.07 -30.91
CA TRP A 180 17.76 21.88 -32.27
C TRP A 180 16.43 22.57 -32.46
N ASP A 181 16.13 22.91 -33.71
CA ASP A 181 14.90 23.59 -34.08
C ASP A 181 13.68 22.70 -33.80
N GLY A 182 12.64 23.30 -33.19
CA GLY A 182 11.42 22.59 -32.82
C GLY A 182 11.51 21.73 -31.56
N MET A 183 12.57 21.84 -30.75
CA MET A 183 12.64 21.16 -29.46
C MET A 183 11.44 21.53 -28.57
N CYS A 184 10.87 20.54 -27.87
CA CYS A 184 9.74 20.70 -26.94
C CYS A 184 8.46 21.35 -27.51
N ARG A 185 8.35 21.59 -28.83
CA ARG A 185 7.17 22.22 -29.44
C ARG A 185 5.90 21.41 -29.23
N ASP A 186 5.97 20.10 -29.45
CA ASP A 186 4.83 19.21 -29.30
C ASP A 186 4.44 19.08 -27.82
N LEU A 187 5.43 19.10 -26.93
CA LEU A 187 5.22 19.10 -25.48
C LEU A 187 4.53 20.39 -25.01
N LEU A 188 4.93 21.54 -25.56
CA LEU A 188 4.30 22.84 -25.31
C LEU A 188 2.82 22.85 -25.72
N ALA A 189 2.45 22.10 -26.76
CA ALA A 189 1.06 21.97 -27.20
C ALA A 189 0.27 20.92 -26.39
N ALA A 190 0.91 19.82 -25.98
CA ALA A 190 0.24 18.65 -25.41
C ALA A 190 0.13 18.66 -23.87
N GLU A 191 1.06 19.32 -23.17
CA GLU A 191 1.21 19.22 -21.71
C GLU A 191 1.05 20.57 -20.99
N PRO A 192 -0.12 20.84 -20.37
CA PRO A 192 -0.43 22.13 -19.75
C PRO A 192 0.55 22.58 -18.65
N ALA A 193 1.08 21.64 -17.86
CA ALA A 193 2.04 21.97 -16.80
C ALA A 193 3.37 22.50 -17.35
N PHE A 194 3.83 21.92 -18.47
CA PHE A 194 5.02 22.41 -19.18
C PHE A 194 4.74 23.79 -19.78
N ALA A 195 3.59 23.96 -20.44
CA ALA A 195 3.22 25.23 -21.07
C ALA A 195 3.09 26.39 -20.08
N ALA A 196 2.47 26.15 -18.92
CA ALA A 196 2.34 27.16 -17.86
C ALA A 196 3.72 27.63 -17.36
N ALA A 197 4.63 26.69 -17.09
CA ALA A 197 5.97 26.99 -16.63
C ALA A 197 6.82 27.73 -17.67
N VAL A 198 6.67 27.37 -18.96
CA VAL A 198 7.31 28.10 -20.07
C VAL A 198 6.77 29.53 -20.15
N SER A 199 5.46 29.73 -20.02
CA SER A 199 4.84 31.06 -20.10
C SER A 199 5.26 31.98 -18.93
N GLU A 200 5.34 31.43 -17.71
CA GLU A 200 5.86 32.15 -16.55
C GLU A 200 7.32 32.58 -16.76
N THR A 201 8.16 31.67 -17.26
CA THR A 201 9.58 31.95 -17.52
C THR A 201 9.77 32.92 -18.69
N ASP A 202 8.92 32.83 -19.72
CA ASP A 202 8.89 33.74 -20.87
C ASP A 202 8.64 35.18 -20.44
N ALA A 203 7.65 35.40 -19.56
CA ALA A 203 7.31 36.74 -19.10
C ALA A 203 8.51 37.44 -18.42
N GLU A 204 9.24 36.71 -17.58
CA GLU A 204 10.43 37.22 -16.88
C GLU A 204 11.61 37.45 -17.83
N ILE A 205 11.91 36.50 -18.73
CA ILE A 205 13.02 36.65 -19.70
C ILE A 205 12.72 37.78 -20.68
N ARG A 206 11.46 37.92 -21.13
CA ARG A 206 11.06 39.01 -22.02
C ARG A 206 11.21 40.37 -21.35
N ALA A 207 10.90 40.47 -20.06
CA ALA A 207 11.12 41.69 -19.28
C ALA A 207 12.62 42.01 -19.13
N ALA A 208 13.47 40.99 -18.93
CA ALA A 208 14.90 41.18 -18.70
C ALA A 208 15.73 41.39 -19.99
N ALA A 209 15.42 40.66 -21.07
CA ALA A 209 16.26 40.56 -22.27
C ALA A 209 15.56 40.99 -23.58
N GLY A 210 14.25 41.30 -23.54
CA GLY A 210 13.51 41.82 -24.70
C GLY A 210 13.16 40.81 -25.78
N TRP A 211 13.26 39.50 -25.52
CA TRP A 211 12.87 38.43 -26.46
C TRP A 211 12.12 37.30 -25.75
N SER A 212 11.40 36.48 -26.52
CA SER A 212 10.50 35.44 -26.00
C SER A 212 11.08 34.03 -26.23
N PRO A 213 11.47 33.29 -25.17
CA PRO A 213 11.79 31.86 -25.31
C PRO A 213 10.61 31.02 -25.77
N GLU A 214 9.37 31.39 -25.42
CA GLU A 214 8.19 30.68 -25.91
C GLU A 214 8.05 30.77 -27.43
N ALA A 215 8.20 31.98 -28.01
CA ALA A 215 8.18 32.19 -29.46
C ALA A 215 9.29 31.39 -30.17
N VAL A 216 10.47 31.28 -29.55
CA VAL A 216 11.56 30.44 -30.07
C VAL A 216 11.17 28.95 -30.07
N LEU A 217 10.58 28.43 -28.99
CA LEU A 217 10.12 27.03 -28.92
C LEU A 217 8.99 26.74 -29.91
N ARG A 218 8.13 27.72 -30.19
CA ARG A 218 7.08 27.64 -31.23
C ARG A 218 7.65 27.68 -32.66
N GLY A 219 8.90 28.10 -32.83
CA GLY A 219 9.53 28.29 -34.13
C GLY A 219 9.16 29.61 -34.81
N GLU A 220 8.63 30.57 -34.05
CA GLU A 220 8.22 31.90 -34.52
C GLU A 220 9.40 32.90 -34.51
N ALA A 221 10.47 32.56 -33.80
CA ALA A 221 11.72 33.33 -33.74
C ALA A 221 12.95 32.41 -33.79
N THR A 222 14.07 32.92 -34.30
CA THR A 222 15.32 32.15 -34.41
C THR A 222 16.22 32.33 -33.19
N ALA A 223 16.88 31.24 -32.78
CA ALA A 223 17.77 31.19 -31.62
C ALA A 223 19.26 31.30 -31.98
N THR A 224 19.62 32.18 -32.93
CA THR A 224 20.98 32.23 -33.50
C THR A 224 21.99 32.98 -32.63
N ARG A 225 21.53 33.85 -31.72
CA ARG A 225 22.42 34.69 -30.90
C ARG A 225 23.03 33.89 -29.73
N PRO A 226 24.32 34.09 -29.38
CA PRO A 226 24.96 33.39 -28.26
C PRO A 226 24.22 33.56 -26.92
N GLU A 227 23.67 34.74 -26.66
CA GLU A 227 22.95 35.09 -25.43
C GLU A 227 21.58 34.39 -25.28
N VAL A 228 21.06 33.77 -26.36
CA VAL A 228 19.75 33.08 -26.34
C VAL A 228 19.88 31.64 -25.80
N ALA A 229 21.06 31.02 -25.91
CA ALA A 229 21.23 29.59 -25.64
C ALA A 229 20.96 29.21 -24.19
N GLN A 230 21.52 29.97 -23.24
CA GLN A 230 21.44 29.69 -21.81
C GLN A 230 20.02 29.89 -21.27
N PRO A 231 19.37 31.06 -21.49
CA PRO A 231 18.02 31.29 -20.97
C PRO A 231 16.96 30.36 -21.58
N LEU A 232 17.14 29.96 -22.85
CA LEU A 232 16.26 28.98 -23.49
C LEU A 232 16.40 27.58 -22.86
N THR A 233 17.64 27.14 -22.58
CA THR A 233 17.89 25.88 -21.89
C THR A 233 17.29 25.89 -20.48
N PHE A 234 17.48 26.99 -19.75
CA PHE A 234 16.86 27.22 -18.44
C PHE A 234 15.33 27.10 -18.51
N THR A 235 14.70 27.76 -19.48
CA THR A 235 13.24 27.71 -19.68
C THR A 235 12.74 26.29 -19.87
N VAL A 236 13.42 25.51 -20.72
CA VAL A 236 13.06 24.09 -20.94
C VAL A 236 13.27 23.27 -19.67
N GLN A 237 14.38 23.45 -18.96
CA GLN A 237 14.67 22.71 -17.73
C GLN A 237 13.65 22.98 -16.62
N VAL A 238 13.25 24.24 -16.42
CA VAL A 238 12.20 24.62 -15.47
C VAL A 238 10.85 24.03 -15.89
N GLY A 239 10.52 24.09 -17.18
CA GLY A 239 9.30 23.47 -17.71
C GLY A 239 9.25 21.96 -17.49
N LEU A 240 10.34 21.25 -17.79
CA LEU A 240 10.42 19.79 -17.60
C LEU A 240 10.40 19.40 -16.12
N ALA A 241 11.04 20.19 -15.24
CA ALA A 241 10.95 20.00 -13.80
C ALA A 241 9.48 20.08 -13.32
N ARG A 242 8.76 21.14 -13.72
CA ARG A 242 7.33 21.32 -13.40
C ARG A 242 6.46 20.20 -13.97
N LEU A 243 6.77 19.72 -15.16
CA LEU A 243 6.08 18.59 -15.76
C LEU A 243 6.26 17.31 -14.94
N TRP A 244 7.49 16.99 -14.51
CA TRP A 244 7.76 15.86 -13.62
C TRP A 244 7.05 15.98 -12.26
N GLU A 245 7.02 17.17 -11.66
CA GLU A 245 6.26 17.42 -10.42
C GLU A 245 4.76 17.16 -10.62
N SER A 246 4.20 17.62 -11.74
CA SER A 246 2.78 17.43 -12.07
C SER A 246 2.42 15.95 -12.26
N ALA A 247 3.35 15.16 -12.79
CA ALA A 247 3.25 13.70 -12.90
C ALA A 247 3.45 12.98 -11.55
N GLY A 248 3.73 13.70 -10.47
CA GLY A 248 3.83 13.15 -9.11
C GLY A 248 5.24 12.72 -8.69
N LEU A 249 6.26 12.91 -9.54
CA LEU A 249 7.64 12.67 -9.14
C LEU A 249 8.13 13.78 -8.22
N ARG A 250 9.06 13.43 -7.33
CA ARG A 250 9.73 14.37 -6.45
C ARG A 250 11.23 14.11 -6.48
N ALA A 251 12.00 15.17 -6.58
CA ALA A 251 13.44 15.12 -6.41
C ALA A 251 13.78 14.74 -4.96
N SER A 252 14.71 13.80 -4.79
CA SER A 252 15.31 13.49 -3.48
C SER A 252 16.52 14.38 -3.19
N ALA A 253 17.20 14.82 -4.25
CA ALA A 253 18.23 15.85 -4.26
C ALA A 253 18.32 16.43 -5.68
N MET A 254 19.09 17.49 -5.85
CA MET A 254 19.36 18.12 -7.13
C MET A 254 20.84 18.35 -7.33
N VAL A 255 21.27 18.30 -8.58
CA VAL A 255 22.61 18.72 -8.99
C VAL A 255 22.49 19.39 -10.35
N GLY A 256 23.18 20.52 -10.51
CA GLY A 256 23.31 21.16 -11.80
C GLY A 256 24.74 21.13 -12.30
N HIS A 257 24.91 21.07 -13.61
CA HIS A 257 26.21 21.11 -14.26
C HIS A 257 26.42 22.50 -14.87
N SER A 258 27.37 23.28 -14.35
CA SER A 258 27.63 24.65 -14.82
C SER A 258 26.35 25.50 -14.75
N GLN A 259 25.91 26.10 -15.86
CA GLN A 259 24.66 26.86 -15.95
C GLN A 259 23.40 26.10 -15.55
N GLY A 260 23.37 24.77 -15.67
CA GLY A 260 22.23 23.96 -15.25
C GLY A 260 21.97 24.07 -13.74
N GLU A 261 22.97 24.50 -12.97
CA GLU A 261 22.84 24.78 -11.55
C GLU A 261 21.93 25.96 -11.24
N ILE A 262 21.72 26.88 -12.19
CA ILE A 262 20.77 27.98 -12.05
C ILE A 262 19.33 27.43 -12.05
N ALA A 263 19.02 26.50 -12.95
CA ALA A 263 17.73 25.81 -12.97
C ALA A 263 17.55 24.96 -11.71
N ALA A 264 18.58 24.20 -11.31
CA ALA A 264 18.54 23.41 -10.08
C ALA A 264 18.29 24.29 -8.83
N ALA A 265 18.96 25.44 -8.72
CA ALA A 265 18.77 26.38 -7.62
C ALA A 265 17.37 26.98 -7.60
N HIS A 266 16.78 27.29 -8.77
CA HIS A 266 15.40 27.75 -8.85
C HIS A 266 14.41 26.68 -8.39
N VAL A 267 14.51 25.46 -8.93
CA VAL A 267 13.58 24.36 -8.62
C VAL A 267 13.74 23.90 -7.16
N ALA A 268 14.95 23.94 -6.61
CA ALA A 268 15.21 23.69 -5.19
C ALA A 268 14.65 24.80 -4.26
N GLY A 269 14.20 25.94 -4.82
CA GLY A 269 13.67 27.08 -4.07
C GLY A 269 14.73 28.00 -3.47
N VAL A 270 15.99 27.85 -3.88
CA VAL A 270 17.10 28.74 -3.49
C VAL A 270 16.98 30.09 -4.21
N LEU A 271 16.66 30.09 -5.51
CA LEU A 271 16.43 31.32 -6.27
C LEU A 271 14.95 31.49 -6.61
N THR A 272 14.45 32.72 -6.47
CA THR A 272 13.17 33.10 -7.09
C THR A 272 13.28 33.01 -8.61
N LEU A 273 12.14 32.93 -9.33
CA LEU A 273 12.19 32.88 -10.79
C LEU A 273 12.87 34.14 -11.36
N ALA A 274 12.52 35.32 -10.84
CA ALA A 274 13.13 36.59 -11.24
C ALA A 274 14.66 36.62 -10.99
N ASP A 275 15.12 36.14 -9.82
CA ASP A 275 16.55 36.07 -9.51
C ASP A 275 17.28 35.05 -10.41
N ALA A 276 16.69 33.89 -10.66
CA ALA A 276 17.27 32.88 -11.55
C ALA A 276 17.36 33.39 -13.01
N VAL A 277 16.33 34.10 -13.47
CA VAL A 277 16.32 34.78 -14.78
C VAL A 277 17.41 35.84 -14.84
N ARG A 278 17.55 36.67 -13.79
CA ARG A 278 18.64 37.65 -13.69
C ARG A 278 20.02 36.98 -13.80
N VAL A 279 20.24 35.87 -13.09
CA VAL A 279 21.50 35.12 -13.15
C VAL A 279 21.76 34.58 -14.56
N VAL A 280 20.81 33.87 -15.17
CA VAL A 280 21.03 33.23 -16.48
C VAL A 280 21.14 34.23 -17.62
N VAL A 281 20.37 35.32 -17.60
CA VAL A 281 20.42 36.37 -18.64
C VAL A 281 21.73 37.14 -18.54
N SER A 282 22.09 37.66 -17.35
CA SER A 282 23.33 38.41 -17.19
C SER A 282 24.57 37.56 -17.43
N ARG A 283 24.52 36.26 -17.12
CA ARG A 283 25.60 35.31 -17.45
C ARG A 283 25.75 35.14 -18.96
N ALA A 284 24.63 34.98 -19.67
CA ALA A 284 24.63 34.82 -21.13
C ALA A 284 25.17 36.07 -21.84
N GLU A 285 24.77 37.26 -21.38
CA GLU A 285 25.27 38.55 -21.90
C GLU A 285 26.76 38.75 -21.62
N ALA A 286 27.22 38.43 -20.41
CA ALA A 286 28.64 38.47 -20.05
C ALA A 286 29.47 37.55 -20.98
N LEU A 287 28.99 36.34 -21.24
CA LEU A 287 29.68 35.40 -22.13
C LEU A 287 29.68 35.83 -23.59
N ALA A 288 28.59 36.46 -24.07
CA ALA A 288 28.55 37.06 -25.40
C ALA A 288 29.64 38.14 -25.59
N GLY A 289 30.01 38.86 -24.51
CA GLY A 289 31.09 39.85 -24.52
C GLY A 289 32.50 39.27 -24.76
N ILE A 290 32.70 37.96 -24.60
CA ILE A 290 33.96 37.26 -24.86
C ILE A 290 33.83 36.19 -25.95
N ALA A 291 32.76 36.24 -26.74
CA ALA A 291 32.59 35.39 -27.91
C ALA A 291 33.79 35.53 -28.88
N GLY A 292 34.25 34.41 -29.42
CA GLY A 292 35.41 34.29 -30.31
C GLY A 292 36.77 34.25 -29.61
N THR A 293 36.85 34.41 -28.28
CA THR A 293 38.14 34.42 -27.56
C THR A 293 38.66 33.03 -27.20
N GLY A 294 37.79 32.03 -27.17
CA GLY A 294 38.10 30.67 -26.74
C GLY A 294 37.12 29.64 -27.27
N GLY A 295 37.34 28.39 -26.89
CA GLY A 295 36.44 27.28 -27.12
C GLY A 295 36.62 26.21 -26.05
N MET A 296 35.84 25.14 -26.12
CA MET A 296 35.90 24.04 -25.16
C MET A 296 36.00 22.69 -25.88
N VAL A 297 36.91 21.84 -25.40
CA VAL A 297 37.21 20.53 -26.01
C VAL A 297 36.88 19.43 -25.02
N ALA A 298 35.99 18.52 -25.40
CA ALA A 298 35.73 17.29 -24.65
C ALA A 298 36.78 16.24 -25.01
N VAL A 299 37.49 15.71 -24.01
CA VAL A 299 38.54 14.70 -24.15
C VAL A 299 38.09 13.43 -23.43
N ALA A 300 38.09 12.30 -24.13
CA ALA A 300 37.72 11.00 -23.57
C ALA A 300 38.90 10.37 -22.82
N ALA A 301 39.36 11.04 -21.75
CA ALA A 301 40.46 10.59 -20.90
C ALA A 301 40.26 11.02 -19.42
N PRO A 302 40.84 10.29 -18.45
CA PRO A 302 40.89 10.70 -17.05
C PRO A 302 41.63 12.03 -16.86
N VAL A 303 41.21 12.80 -15.85
CA VAL A 303 41.83 14.09 -15.54
C VAL A 303 43.32 13.99 -15.19
N ASP A 304 43.75 12.89 -14.55
CA ASP A 304 45.15 12.69 -14.16
C ASP A 304 46.05 12.48 -15.38
N GLU A 305 45.56 11.74 -16.39
CA GLU A 305 46.27 11.57 -17.66
C GLU A 305 46.38 12.89 -18.41
N ILE A 306 45.32 13.70 -18.39
CA ILE A 306 45.32 15.02 -19.04
C ILE A 306 46.29 15.99 -18.36
N THR A 307 46.31 15.97 -17.03
CA THR A 307 47.22 16.82 -16.23
C THR A 307 48.69 16.50 -16.54
N ALA A 308 49.02 15.25 -16.87
CA ALA A 308 50.39 14.84 -17.20
C ALA A 308 50.95 15.45 -18.50
N TRP A 309 50.10 15.95 -19.41
CA TRP A 309 50.54 16.58 -20.66
C TRP A 309 50.01 18.00 -20.84
N LEU A 310 49.23 18.52 -19.88
CA LEU A 310 48.75 19.91 -19.89
C LEU A 310 49.90 20.93 -19.83
N ASP A 311 51.08 20.55 -19.32
CA ASP A 311 52.28 21.41 -19.32
C ASP A 311 52.74 21.82 -20.73
N ASP A 312 52.42 21.02 -21.77
CA ASP A 312 52.68 21.36 -23.18
C ASP A 312 51.73 22.47 -23.71
N PHE A 313 50.67 22.79 -22.95
CA PHE A 313 49.62 23.76 -23.26
C PHE A 313 49.26 24.61 -22.03
N PRO A 314 50.19 25.46 -21.54
CA PRO A 314 50.01 26.20 -20.28
C PRO A 314 48.82 27.17 -20.28
N GLU A 315 48.32 27.57 -21.45
CA GLU A 315 47.12 28.38 -21.61
C GLU A 315 45.79 27.60 -21.56
N VAL A 316 45.83 26.26 -21.51
CA VAL A 316 44.66 25.39 -21.45
C VAL A 316 44.37 25.00 -20.00
N THR A 317 43.09 24.95 -19.63
CA THR A 317 42.67 24.62 -18.26
C THR A 317 41.61 23.53 -18.24
N VAL A 318 41.61 22.71 -17.19
CA VAL A 318 40.53 21.76 -16.95
C VAL A 318 39.27 22.53 -16.55
N ALA A 319 38.24 22.46 -17.39
CA ALA A 319 36.98 23.17 -17.20
C ALA A 319 35.94 22.29 -16.49
N VAL A 320 35.91 20.99 -16.80
CA VAL A 320 34.91 20.06 -16.27
C VAL A 320 35.53 18.68 -16.11
N VAL A 321 35.23 18.00 -15.00
CA VAL A 321 35.45 16.56 -14.84
C VAL A 321 34.08 15.89 -14.77
N ASN A 322 33.62 15.33 -15.90
CA ASN A 322 32.28 14.76 -16.04
C ASN A 322 32.18 13.37 -15.43
N SER A 323 33.17 12.52 -15.72
CA SER A 323 33.20 11.13 -15.31
C SER A 323 34.65 10.66 -15.16
N PRO A 324 34.91 9.42 -14.71
CA PRO A 324 36.26 8.85 -14.70
C PRO A 324 36.97 8.85 -16.07
N ARG A 325 36.22 8.96 -17.18
CA ARG A 325 36.76 8.86 -18.55
C ARG A 325 36.43 10.07 -19.43
N SER A 326 35.85 11.13 -18.88
CA SER A 326 35.39 12.29 -19.65
C SER A 326 35.75 13.59 -18.94
N THR A 327 36.61 14.37 -19.58
CA THR A 327 37.11 15.66 -19.08
C THR A 327 36.93 16.71 -20.17
N VAL A 328 36.56 17.93 -19.81
CA VAL A 328 36.46 19.06 -20.74
C VAL A 328 37.53 20.08 -20.43
N LEU A 329 38.17 20.57 -21.48
CA LEU A 329 39.20 21.60 -21.42
C LEU A 329 38.67 22.92 -21.96
N SER A 330 39.06 24.00 -21.32
CA SER A 330 38.87 25.37 -21.81
C SER A 330 40.14 25.84 -22.48
N VAL A 331 40.00 26.25 -23.74
CA VAL A 331 41.10 26.40 -24.69
C VAL A 331 41.00 27.78 -25.36
N PRO A 332 42.08 28.58 -25.40
CA PRO A 332 42.08 29.83 -26.16
C PRO A 332 41.87 29.59 -27.65
N ALA A 333 41.20 30.50 -28.35
CA ALA A 333 40.82 30.31 -29.77
C ALA A 333 42.05 30.02 -30.65
N LYS A 334 43.16 30.71 -30.40
CA LYS A 334 44.44 30.52 -31.11
C LYS A 334 45.10 29.14 -30.92
N THR A 335 44.71 28.39 -29.89
CA THR A 335 45.31 27.10 -29.51
C THR A 335 44.39 25.92 -29.83
N LEU A 336 43.12 26.18 -30.16
CA LEU A 336 42.10 25.15 -30.35
C LEU A 336 42.47 24.10 -31.41
N GLU A 337 42.80 24.53 -32.63
CA GLU A 337 43.20 23.63 -33.73
C GLU A 337 44.49 22.86 -33.43
N LYS A 338 45.44 23.52 -32.75
CA LYS A 338 46.72 22.91 -32.34
C LYS A 338 46.48 21.78 -31.34
N LEU A 339 45.63 21.99 -30.34
CA LEU A 339 45.30 20.98 -29.33
C LEU A 339 44.58 19.79 -29.96
N LEU A 340 43.58 20.03 -30.81
CA LEU A 340 42.85 18.97 -31.51
C LEU A 340 43.79 18.12 -32.38
N SER A 341 44.67 18.76 -33.16
CA SER A 341 45.67 18.06 -33.99
C SER A 341 46.67 17.27 -33.15
N TRP A 342 47.08 17.81 -32.00
CA TRP A 342 47.96 17.12 -31.07
C TRP A 342 47.30 15.86 -30.48
N CYS A 343 46.02 15.95 -30.11
CA CYS A 343 45.26 14.81 -29.60
C CYS A 343 45.12 13.73 -30.67
N ASP A 344 44.79 14.10 -31.90
CA ASP A 344 44.66 13.18 -33.03
C ASP A 344 45.98 12.43 -33.32
N SER A 345 47.10 13.15 -33.33
CA SER A 345 48.45 12.57 -33.51
C SER A 345 48.82 11.51 -32.47
N ARG A 346 48.18 11.56 -31.28
CA ARG A 346 48.38 10.64 -30.16
C ARG A 346 47.23 9.66 -29.97
N GLN A 347 46.27 9.64 -30.91
CA GLN A 347 45.09 8.79 -30.86
C GLN A 347 44.21 9.04 -29.61
N ILE A 348 44.27 10.26 -29.06
CA ILE A 348 43.41 10.71 -27.96
C ILE A 348 42.12 11.25 -28.58
N ARG A 349 40.98 10.63 -28.25
CA ARG A 349 39.68 11.11 -28.72
C ARG A 349 39.33 12.45 -28.08
N ALA A 350 39.43 13.52 -28.86
CA ALA A 350 39.04 14.87 -28.50
C ALA A 350 38.00 15.42 -29.48
N ARG A 351 37.03 16.18 -29.00
CA ARG A 351 35.97 16.78 -29.81
C ARG A 351 35.68 18.20 -29.35
N ASP A 352 35.64 19.14 -30.30
CA ASP A 352 35.13 20.48 -30.06
C ASP A 352 33.63 20.43 -29.67
N ILE A 353 33.29 21.15 -28.60
CA ILE A 353 31.91 21.28 -28.10
C ILE A 353 31.11 22.26 -28.97
N GLY A 354 31.78 23.15 -29.71
CA GLY A 354 31.15 24.14 -30.59
C GLY A 354 30.61 25.36 -29.85
N VAL A 355 31.28 25.75 -28.77
CA VAL A 355 31.07 27.02 -28.07
C VAL A 355 32.22 27.98 -28.41
N ASP A 356 31.91 29.26 -28.58
CA ASP A 356 32.84 30.33 -28.97
C ASP A 356 33.42 31.08 -27.78
N TYR A 357 33.33 30.51 -26.59
CA TYR A 357 33.92 31.02 -25.35
C TYR A 357 34.45 29.87 -24.50
N ALA A 358 35.38 30.17 -23.60
CA ALA A 358 36.02 29.18 -22.75
C ALA A 358 35.70 29.44 -21.26
N SER A 359 34.52 28.98 -20.84
CA SER A 359 34.04 29.09 -19.44
C SER A 359 34.87 28.23 -18.46
N HIS A 360 34.73 28.42 -17.15
CA HIS A 360 35.46 27.65 -16.14
C HIS A 360 37.00 27.79 -16.25
N SER A 361 37.47 28.98 -16.62
CA SER A 361 38.89 29.28 -16.86
C SER A 361 39.22 30.74 -16.58
N PRO A 362 40.51 31.13 -16.49
CA PRO A 362 40.90 32.55 -16.41
C PRO A 362 40.33 33.43 -17.52
N MET A 363 39.95 32.86 -18.67
CA MET A 363 39.42 33.64 -19.81
C MET A 363 38.08 34.34 -19.52
N VAL A 364 37.35 33.95 -18.47
CA VAL A 364 36.13 34.67 -18.07
C VAL A 364 36.39 35.86 -17.15
N GLU A 365 37.61 36.03 -16.61
CA GLU A 365 37.95 37.11 -15.67
C GLU A 365 37.57 38.53 -16.16
N PRO A 366 37.74 38.88 -17.45
CA PRO A 366 37.35 40.20 -17.96
C PRO A 366 35.86 40.54 -17.78
N VAL A 367 34.98 39.54 -17.67
CA VAL A 367 33.53 39.75 -17.58
C VAL A 367 32.96 39.51 -16.19
N LEU A 368 33.75 38.98 -15.24
CA LEU A 368 33.29 38.71 -13.88
C LEU A 368 32.86 39.97 -13.13
N GLY A 369 33.52 41.11 -13.34
CA GLY A 369 33.15 42.37 -12.68
C GLY A 369 31.76 42.87 -13.10
N THR A 370 31.48 42.83 -14.40
CA THR A 370 30.17 43.20 -14.97
C THR A 370 29.10 42.21 -14.51
N PHE A 371 29.39 40.90 -14.58
CA PHE A 371 28.46 39.87 -14.14
C PHE A 371 28.12 40.01 -12.66
N ARG A 372 29.12 40.16 -11.78
CA ARG A 372 28.92 40.41 -10.34
C ARG A 372 28.03 41.62 -10.09
N SER A 373 28.31 42.74 -10.75
CA SER A 373 27.55 43.99 -10.59
C SER A 373 26.10 43.80 -11.02
N ALA A 374 25.87 43.05 -12.10
CA ALA A 374 24.54 42.70 -12.57
C ALA A 374 23.77 41.82 -11.59
N LEU A 375 24.44 41.11 -10.68
CA LEU A 375 23.84 40.27 -9.63
C LEU A 375 23.72 40.94 -8.26
N ALA A 376 24.16 42.19 -8.10
CA ALA A 376 24.14 42.87 -6.82
C ALA A 376 22.76 42.84 -6.13
N GLY A 377 22.73 42.42 -4.87
CA GLY A 377 21.51 42.36 -4.06
C GLY A 377 20.64 41.12 -4.28
N LEU A 378 21.17 40.05 -4.87
CA LEU A 378 20.55 38.73 -4.84
C LEU A 378 20.23 38.32 -3.39
N ARG A 379 19.09 37.66 -3.18
CA ARG A 379 18.68 37.14 -1.86
C ARG A 379 18.35 35.66 -1.93
N PRO A 380 19.36 34.78 -2.04
CA PRO A 380 19.12 33.34 -2.08
C PRO A 380 18.44 32.85 -0.80
N GLY A 381 17.37 32.07 -0.97
CA GLY A 381 16.66 31.39 0.11
C GLY A 381 17.33 30.08 0.50
N ARG A 382 16.85 29.46 1.58
CA ARG A 382 17.25 28.09 1.95
C ARG A 382 16.70 27.07 0.95
N ALA A 383 17.52 26.08 0.60
CA ALA A 383 17.10 24.99 -0.25
C ALA A 383 15.95 24.19 0.40
N LYS A 384 14.83 24.03 -0.32
CA LYS A 384 13.68 23.20 0.08
C LYS A 384 13.88 21.74 -0.31
N ILE A 385 14.70 21.50 -1.32
CA ILE A 385 15.16 20.19 -1.78
C ILE A 385 16.68 20.22 -1.71
N PRO A 386 17.35 19.18 -1.18
CA PRO A 386 18.80 19.15 -1.08
C PRO A 386 19.46 19.45 -2.43
N LEU A 387 20.26 20.51 -2.50
CA LEU A 387 20.99 20.91 -3.70
C LEU A 387 22.47 20.65 -3.46
N PHE A 388 23.13 19.98 -4.40
CA PHE A 388 24.57 19.76 -4.35
C PHE A 388 25.27 20.62 -5.40
N SER A 389 26.29 21.34 -4.94
CA SER A 389 27.07 22.24 -5.77
C SER A 389 28.06 21.45 -6.64
N SER A 390 28.09 21.77 -7.93
CA SER A 390 29.13 21.27 -8.83
C SER A 390 30.46 22.01 -8.70
N VAL A 391 30.48 23.13 -7.96
CA VAL A 391 31.69 23.93 -7.69
C VAL A 391 32.44 23.38 -6.49
N THR A 392 31.73 23.10 -5.39
CA THR A 392 32.34 22.61 -4.13
C THR A 392 32.31 21.09 -4.01
N ALA A 393 31.49 20.40 -4.80
CA ALA A 393 31.19 18.97 -4.67
C ALA A 393 30.59 18.60 -3.30
N ALA A 394 29.81 19.52 -2.71
CA ALA A 394 29.16 19.38 -1.42
C ALA A 394 27.73 19.96 -1.45
N PRO A 395 26.89 19.67 -0.43
CA PRO A 395 25.60 20.34 -0.28
C PRO A 395 25.74 21.86 -0.28
N LEU A 396 24.78 22.54 -0.91
CA LEU A 396 24.63 24.00 -0.95
C LEU A 396 23.40 24.39 -0.13
N ASP A 397 23.60 25.05 1.00
CA ASP A 397 22.53 25.38 1.95
C ASP A 397 21.51 26.40 1.40
N GLY A 398 21.91 27.16 0.37
CA GLY A 398 21.08 28.11 -0.34
C GLY A 398 21.55 29.55 -0.21
N PRO A 399 21.64 30.15 1.00
CA PRO A 399 22.12 31.52 1.20
C PRO A 399 23.51 31.79 0.63
N ASP A 400 24.35 30.75 0.54
CA ASP A 400 25.69 30.83 -0.06
C ASP A 400 25.67 30.94 -1.59
N ALA A 401 24.52 30.87 -2.25
CA ALA A 401 24.36 31.01 -3.71
C ALA A 401 24.26 32.49 -4.15
N ASP A 402 25.11 33.34 -3.58
CA ASP A 402 25.16 34.78 -3.81
C ASP A 402 25.90 35.17 -5.12
N GLU A 403 26.12 36.47 -5.35
CA GLU A 403 26.85 36.95 -6.53
C GLU A 403 28.28 36.40 -6.64
N ASP A 404 28.97 36.17 -5.52
CA ASP A 404 30.31 35.58 -5.48
C ASP A 404 30.27 34.12 -5.91
N TYR A 405 29.28 33.39 -5.44
CA TYR A 405 29.05 32.01 -5.84
C TYR A 405 28.81 31.86 -7.33
N TRP A 406 27.96 32.67 -7.94
CA TRP A 406 27.69 32.57 -9.38
C TRP A 406 28.91 32.97 -10.23
N CYS A 407 29.72 33.92 -9.75
CA CYS A 407 31.03 34.21 -10.37
C CYS A 407 31.98 33.01 -10.25
N ALA A 408 32.03 32.36 -9.09
CA ALA A 408 32.81 31.15 -8.87
C ALA A 408 32.31 29.97 -9.73
N ASN A 409 31.01 29.79 -9.88
CA ASN A 409 30.40 28.79 -10.77
C ASN A 409 30.81 29.00 -12.23
N LEU A 410 30.89 30.25 -12.69
CA LEU A 410 31.34 30.57 -14.04
C LEU A 410 32.87 30.40 -14.21
N ARG A 411 33.65 30.69 -13.18
CA ARG A 411 35.12 30.78 -13.23
C ARG A 411 35.85 29.47 -12.93
N ASN A 412 35.32 28.66 -12.02
CA ASN A 412 36.01 27.48 -11.50
C ASN A 412 35.57 26.19 -12.21
N PRO A 413 36.39 25.12 -12.16
CA PRO A 413 36.06 23.84 -12.79
C PRO A 413 34.79 23.22 -12.22
N VAL A 414 33.99 22.60 -13.10
CA VAL A 414 32.80 21.82 -12.72
C VAL A 414 33.21 20.41 -12.31
N ARG A 415 32.98 20.07 -11.04
CA ARG A 415 33.36 18.79 -10.41
C ARG A 415 32.23 17.76 -10.47
N PHE A 416 31.65 17.53 -11.66
CA PHE A 416 30.44 16.72 -11.83
C PHE A 416 30.61 15.26 -11.41
N ARG A 417 31.76 14.65 -11.70
CA ARG A 417 32.13 13.31 -11.22
C ARG A 417 32.09 13.23 -9.68
N ASP A 418 32.74 14.19 -9.03
CA ASP A 418 32.90 14.17 -7.57
C ASP A 418 31.55 14.35 -6.87
N VAL A 419 30.70 15.28 -7.34
CA VAL A 419 29.36 15.47 -6.77
C VAL A 419 28.44 14.28 -7.02
N THR A 420 28.54 13.64 -8.18
CA THR A 420 27.78 12.41 -8.48
C THR A 420 28.20 11.26 -7.56
N ALA A 421 29.50 11.10 -7.31
CA ALA A 421 30.02 10.13 -6.35
C ALA A 421 29.60 10.44 -4.89
N ALA A 422 29.55 11.73 -4.52
CA ALA A 422 29.07 12.15 -3.20
C ALA A 422 27.58 11.83 -3.00
N LEU A 423 26.74 12.04 -4.02
CA LEU A 423 25.33 11.69 -4.02
C LEU A 423 25.13 10.17 -3.89
N ALA A 424 25.90 9.36 -4.62
CA ALA A 424 25.86 7.90 -4.48
C ALA A 424 26.28 7.46 -3.06
N SER A 425 27.33 8.07 -2.50
CA SER A 425 27.79 7.81 -1.13
C SER A 425 26.76 8.20 -0.07
N ALA A 426 25.90 9.18 -0.37
CA ALA A 426 24.76 9.57 0.47
C ALA A 426 23.55 8.63 0.33
N GLY A 427 23.63 7.57 -0.49
CA GLY A 427 22.61 6.54 -0.65
C GLY A 427 21.64 6.76 -1.82
N HIS A 428 21.89 7.73 -2.69
CA HIS A 428 21.07 7.92 -3.88
C HIS A 428 21.41 6.90 -4.97
N THR A 429 20.39 6.17 -5.45
CA THR A 429 20.55 5.12 -6.47
C THR A 429 19.82 5.41 -7.79
N GLY A 430 18.99 6.46 -7.84
CA GLY A 430 18.24 6.88 -9.01
C GLY A 430 18.60 8.29 -9.42
N PHE A 431 18.84 8.51 -10.72
CA PHE A 431 19.19 9.81 -11.30
C PHE A 431 18.29 10.08 -12.51
N LEU A 432 17.74 11.29 -12.57
CA LEU A 432 16.86 11.73 -13.64
C LEU A 432 17.44 12.98 -14.28
N GLU A 433 17.85 12.89 -15.54
CA GLU A 433 18.31 14.05 -16.29
C GLU A 433 17.12 14.86 -16.81
N VAL A 434 16.99 16.09 -16.32
CA VAL A 434 15.94 17.04 -16.68
C VAL A 434 16.41 17.87 -17.86
N SER A 435 16.24 17.33 -19.07
CA SER A 435 16.76 17.95 -20.29
C SER A 435 15.95 17.56 -21.53
N ALA A 436 16.07 18.37 -22.58
CA ALA A 436 15.48 18.05 -23.88
C ALA A 436 16.15 16.82 -24.54
N HIS A 437 17.40 16.54 -24.19
CA HIS A 437 18.17 15.41 -24.70
C HIS A 437 19.25 15.02 -23.69
N PRO A 438 19.41 13.71 -23.37
CA PRO A 438 20.42 13.26 -22.44
C PRO A 438 21.83 13.63 -22.89
N VAL A 439 22.60 14.26 -22.01
CA VAL A 439 24.00 14.62 -22.23
C VAL A 439 24.92 14.19 -21.09
N LEU A 440 24.39 13.92 -19.90
CA LEU A 440 25.13 13.52 -18.70
C LEU A 440 24.77 12.11 -18.22
N THR A 441 23.76 11.45 -18.79
CA THR A 441 23.37 10.08 -18.40
C THR A 441 24.55 9.10 -18.40
N SER A 442 25.35 9.08 -19.47
CA SER A 442 26.54 8.22 -19.55
C SER A 442 27.61 8.59 -18.53
N ALA A 443 27.75 9.87 -18.18
CA ALA A 443 28.70 10.31 -17.16
C ALA A 443 28.27 9.84 -15.75
N VAL A 444 26.96 9.83 -15.49
CA VAL A 444 26.39 9.27 -14.26
C VAL A 444 26.59 7.76 -14.21
N GLU A 445 26.26 7.03 -15.29
CA GLU A 445 26.45 5.56 -15.39
C GLU A 445 27.92 5.15 -15.21
N GLU A 446 28.86 5.91 -15.79
CA GLU A 446 30.29 5.66 -15.63
C GLU A 446 30.79 5.91 -14.20
N THR A 447 30.17 6.85 -13.48
CA THR A 447 30.55 7.20 -12.11
C THR A 447 29.87 6.27 -11.09
N VAL A 448 28.65 5.82 -11.38
CA VAL A 448 27.82 4.98 -10.51
C VAL A 448 27.22 3.83 -11.34
N PRO A 449 27.97 2.74 -11.56
CA PRO A 449 27.57 1.67 -12.49
C PRO A 449 26.24 0.99 -12.17
N ASP A 450 25.84 0.95 -10.89
CA ASP A 450 24.60 0.31 -10.42
C ASP A 450 23.42 1.29 -10.31
N ALA A 451 23.58 2.55 -10.74
CA ALA A 451 22.51 3.54 -10.69
C ALA A 451 21.44 3.29 -11.76
N THR A 452 20.18 3.54 -11.39
CA THR A 452 19.11 3.73 -12.38
C THR A 452 19.20 5.15 -12.93
N VAL A 453 19.47 5.29 -14.23
CA VAL A 453 19.58 6.59 -14.90
C VAL A 453 18.45 6.76 -15.90
N LEU A 454 17.72 7.87 -15.77
CA LEU A 454 16.54 8.20 -16.55
C LEU A 454 16.81 9.46 -17.37
N ALA A 455 16.38 9.46 -18.63
CA ALA A 455 16.35 10.65 -19.49
C ALA A 455 14.90 11.16 -19.60
N THR A 456 14.73 12.47 -19.75
CA THR A 456 13.39 13.06 -19.89
C THR A 456 12.89 13.03 -21.35
N LEU A 457 13.68 13.54 -22.29
CA LEU A 457 13.35 13.60 -23.72
C LEU A 457 14.57 13.21 -24.56
N HIS A 458 14.36 12.89 -25.84
CA HIS A 458 15.45 12.66 -26.79
C HIS A 458 15.39 13.62 -28.00
N ARG A 459 16.51 13.78 -28.69
CA ARG A 459 16.54 14.56 -29.92
C ARG A 459 15.72 13.84 -30.99
N GLY A 460 14.83 14.59 -31.66
CA GLY A 460 13.84 14.00 -32.56
C GLY A 460 12.63 13.44 -31.80
N ALA A 461 12.37 13.96 -30.60
CA ALA A 461 11.29 13.52 -29.71
C ALA A 461 9.96 13.33 -30.46
N SER A 462 9.39 12.15 -30.26
CA SER A 462 8.05 11.79 -30.68
C SER A 462 7.04 12.20 -29.60
N PRO A 463 5.73 12.33 -29.92
CA PRO A 463 4.68 12.35 -28.91
C PRO A 463 4.74 11.19 -27.89
N ALA A 464 5.50 10.12 -28.18
CA ALA A 464 5.74 8.98 -27.30
C ALA A 464 6.84 9.17 -26.24
N ASP A 465 7.78 10.12 -26.41
CA ASP A 465 8.95 10.27 -25.52
C ASP A 465 8.55 10.51 -24.07
N TRP A 466 7.59 11.41 -23.84
CA TRP A 466 7.12 11.73 -22.50
C TRP A 466 6.38 10.55 -21.83
N PRO A 467 5.40 9.89 -22.49
CA PRO A 467 4.82 8.64 -21.99
C PRO A 467 5.85 7.54 -21.69
N GLU A 468 6.90 7.41 -22.50
CA GLU A 468 7.97 6.42 -22.29
C GLU A 468 8.86 6.78 -21.09
N ALA A 469 9.18 8.06 -20.90
CA ALA A 469 9.89 8.54 -19.72
C ALA A 469 9.08 8.26 -18.44
N LEU A 470 7.77 8.51 -18.46
CA LEU A 470 6.85 8.17 -17.36
C LEU A 470 6.79 6.66 -17.09
N ALA A 471 6.69 5.86 -18.15
CA ALA A 471 6.72 4.40 -18.06
C ALA A 471 8.02 3.90 -17.41
N THR A 472 9.16 4.42 -17.86
CA THR A 472 10.48 4.06 -17.34
C THR A 472 10.61 4.45 -15.87
N ALA A 473 10.27 5.68 -15.50
CA ALA A 473 10.29 6.12 -14.11
C ALA A 473 9.39 5.23 -13.21
N TRP A 474 8.18 4.90 -13.68
CA TRP A 474 7.26 4.08 -12.91
C TRP A 474 7.77 2.65 -12.72
N VAL A 475 8.30 1.98 -13.75
CA VAL A 475 8.77 0.60 -13.59
C VAL A 475 9.96 0.50 -12.63
N HIS A 476 10.77 1.55 -12.54
CA HIS A 476 11.91 1.63 -11.62
C HIS A 476 11.52 2.01 -10.18
N GLY A 477 10.24 2.29 -9.90
CA GLY A 477 9.72 2.45 -8.54
C GLY A 477 9.19 3.83 -8.22
N HIS A 478 9.40 4.83 -9.08
CA HIS A 478 8.92 6.18 -8.85
C HIS A 478 7.39 6.25 -8.90
N PRO A 479 6.75 7.06 -8.03
CA PRO A 479 5.31 7.29 -8.12
C PRO A 479 4.99 8.08 -9.39
N VAL A 480 3.97 7.65 -10.13
CA VAL A 480 3.46 8.34 -11.33
C VAL A 480 1.95 8.50 -11.20
N ARG A 481 1.46 9.70 -11.50
CA ARG A 481 0.05 10.03 -11.65
C ARG A 481 -0.35 9.83 -13.10
N TRP A 482 -1.04 8.72 -13.37
CA TRP A 482 -1.45 8.34 -14.72
C TRP A 482 -2.69 9.10 -15.22
N ALA A 483 -3.63 9.35 -14.32
CA ALA A 483 -4.84 10.11 -14.61
C ALA A 483 -4.53 11.60 -14.66
N ARG A 484 -5.04 12.30 -15.68
CA ARG A 484 -4.96 13.75 -15.71
C ARG A 484 -6.03 14.34 -14.76
N PRO A 485 -5.79 15.53 -14.16
CA PRO A 485 -6.76 16.14 -13.24
C PRO A 485 -8.14 16.43 -13.86
N ASP A 486 -8.19 16.60 -15.18
CA ASP A 486 -9.39 16.87 -15.98
C ASP A 486 -10.10 15.59 -16.48
N GLU A 487 -9.52 14.40 -16.26
CA GLU A 487 -10.17 13.15 -16.64
C GLU A 487 -11.25 12.76 -15.62
N PRO A 488 -12.46 12.38 -16.08
CA PRO A 488 -13.50 11.91 -15.17
C PRO A 488 -13.05 10.64 -14.44
N PRO A 489 -13.47 10.45 -13.18
CA PRO A 489 -13.20 9.22 -12.46
C PRO A 489 -13.75 8.01 -13.22
N ASP A 490 -13.00 6.89 -13.20
CA ASP A 490 -13.36 5.66 -13.91
C ASP A 490 -14.78 5.20 -13.54
N GLU A 491 -15.61 4.94 -14.56
CA GLU A 491 -16.97 4.40 -14.41
C GLU A 491 -16.97 2.91 -14.01
N GLY A 492 -15.80 2.33 -13.74
CA GLY A 492 -15.65 1.02 -13.13
C GLY A 492 -15.55 -0.10 -14.16
N LEU A 493 -14.63 0.04 -15.13
CA LEU A 493 -14.30 -1.06 -16.03
C LEU A 493 -13.81 -2.26 -15.21
N ASP A 494 -14.53 -3.38 -15.30
CA ASP A 494 -14.26 -4.58 -14.49
C ASP A 494 -13.06 -5.36 -15.05
N LEU A 495 -11.86 -4.78 -14.85
CA LEU A 495 -10.60 -5.35 -15.31
C LEU A 495 -10.35 -6.74 -14.70
N PRO A 496 -9.60 -7.62 -15.41
CA PRO A 496 -9.22 -8.92 -14.87
C PRO A 496 -8.59 -8.81 -13.48
N THR A 497 -9.05 -9.66 -12.56
CA THR A 497 -8.49 -9.72 -11.20
C THR A 497 -7.03 -10.17 -11.22
N TYR A 498 -6.34 -9.93 -10.10
CA TYR A 498 -4.93 -10.24 -9.93
C TYR A 498 -4.58 -11.71 -10.27
N ALA A 499 -3.54 -11.90 -11.07
CA ALA A 499 -2.97 -13.21 -11.38
C ALA A 499 -2.12 -13.75 -10.21
N PHE A 500 -2.77 -14.44 -9.26
CA PHE A 500 -2.07 -15.11 -8.17
C PHE A 500 -1.06 -16.15 -8.67
N ASP A 501 0.17 -16.03 -8.19
CA ASP A 501 1.22 -17.04 -8.36
C ASP A 501 0.98 -18.20 -7.38
N GLN A 502 0.03 -19.06 -7.75
CA GLN A 502 -0.49 -20.10 -6.86
C GLN A 502 0.56 -21.18 -6.60
N ARG A 503 0.78 -21.47 -5.31
CA ARG A 503 1.51 -22.65 -4.84
C ARG A 503 0.62 -23.43 -3.88
N GLY A 504 0.73 -24.75 -3.89
CA GLY A 504 0.04 -25.60 -2.93
C GLY A 504 0.65 -25.43 -1.54
N TYR A 505 -0.01 -24.67 -0.68
CA TYR A 505 0.35 -24.58 0.73
C TYR A 505 -0.58 -25.51 1.50
N TRP A 506 -0.06 -26.67 1.89
CA TRP A 506 -0.81 -27.70 2.60
C TRP A 506 -0.02 -28.20 3.81
N LEU A 507 -0.64 -28.18 5.00
CA LEU A 507 -0.07 -28.84 6.17
C LEU A 507 -0.37 -30.33 6.08
N THR A 508 0.62 -31.10 5.66
CA THR A 508 0.53 -32.56 5.70
C THR A 508 0.80 -33.02 7.12
N PRO A 509 -0.17 -33.65 7.82
CA PRO A 509 0.10 -34.20 9.13
C PRO A 509 1.23 -35.26 9.02
N PRO A 510 2.14 -35.35 10.00
CA PRO A 510 3.13 -36.42 10.00
C PRO A 510 2.42 -37.78 9.95
N THR A 511 2.87 -38.65 9.06
CA THR A 511 2.34 -40.01 8.93
C THR A 511 2.39 -40.69 10.30
N PRO A 512 1.26 -41.07 10.92
CA PRO A 512 1.29 -41.80 12.17
C PRO A 512 2.03 -43.13 11.96
N PRO A 513 2.82 -43.62 12.93
CA PRO A 513 3.31 -44.99 12.89
C PRO A 513 2.10 -45.93 12.76
N ALA A 514 2.21 -46.94 11.90
CA ALA A 514 1.12 -47.86 11.59
C ALA A 514 0.56 -48.50 12.86
N VAL A 515 -0.54 -47.97 13.37
CA VAL A 515 -1.32 -48.62 14.42
C VAL A 515 -2.02 -49.79 13.74
N ARG A 516 -1.70 -51.02 14.17
CA ARG A 516 -2.42 -52.24 13.76
C ARG A 516 -3.92 -52.00 13.92
N ALA A 517 -4.66 -52.10 12.80
CA ALA A 517 -6.10 -52.01 12.80
C ALA A 517 -6.68 -53.05 13.76
N ALA A 518 -7.34 -52.60 14.83
CA ALA A 518 -8.33 -53.42 15.51
C ALA A 518 -9.54 -53.56 14.57
N GLU A 519 -10.09 -54.77 14.48
CA GLU A 519 -11.21 -55.11 13.60
C GLU A 519 -12.43 -54.19 13.83
N PRO A 520 -13.21 -53.89 12.77
CA PRO A 520 -14.40 -53.05 12.90
C PRO A 520 -15.54 -53.81 13.59
N ASP A 521 -15.93 -53.36 14.77
CA ASP A 521 -17.16 -53.77 15.44
C ASP A 521 -18.38 -53.20 14.69
N THR A 522 -19.17 -54.10 14.09
CA THR A 522 -20.32 -53.78 13.25
C THR A 522 -21.59 -53.57 14.09
N ASP A 523 -21.64 -52.51 14.90
CA ASP A 523 -22.87 -52.08 15.55
C ASP A 523 -23.26 -50.65 15.14
N ALA A 524 -24.35 -50.52 14.37
CA ALA A 524 -24.82 -49.27 13.76
C ALA A 524 -25.35 -48.23 14.78
N ARG A 525 -25.27 -48.52 16.08
CA ARG A 525 -25.53 -47.57 17.17
C ARG A 525 -24.27 -46.87 17.70
N ALA A 526 -23.05 -47.30 17.31
CA ALA A 526 -21.80 -46.75 17.83
C ALA A 526 -21.39 -45.38 17.22
N VAL A 527 -21.85 -45.05 16.00
CA VAL A 527 -21.42 -43.85 15.28
C VAL A 527 -21.86 -42.53 15.96
N PRO A 528 -23.12 -42.36 16.41
CA PRO A 528 -23.53 -41.12 17.09
C PRO A 528 -22.85 -40.91 18.44
N ASP A 529 -22.50 -41.98 19.15
CA ASP A 529 -21.86 -41.90 20.46
C ASP A 529 -20.37 -41.50 20.36
N SER A 530 -19.72 -41.79 19.23
CA SER A 530 -18.35 -41.31 18.94
C SER A 530 -18.25 -39.80 18.69
N TRP A 531 -19.38 -39.11 18.43
CA TRP A 531 -19.42 -37.67 18.15
C TRP A 531 -19.75 -36.83 19.39
N ARG A 532 -20.07 -37.47 20.51
CA ARG A 532 -20.38 -36.79 21.76
C ARG A 532 -19.09 -36.28 22.40
N HIS A 533 -19.12 -35.02 22.78
CA HIS A 533 -18.04 -34.41 23.53
C HIS A 533 -18.60 -33.75 24.79
N SER A 534 -17.84 -33.79 25.87
CA SER A 534 -18.12 -33.05 27.09
C SER A 534 -17.04 -32.00 27.33
N VAL A 535 -17.45 -30.93 27.99
CA VAL A 535 -16.50 -29.95 28.52
C VAL A 535 -15.94 -30.52 29.81
N VAL A 536 -14.62 -30.61 29.91
CA VAL A 536 -13.92 -30.92 31.14
C VAL A 536 -12.92 -29.82 31.46
N TRP A 537 -12.78 -29.51 32.74
CA TRP A 537 -11.79 -28.59 33.24
C TRP A 537 -10.59 -29.39 33.73
N ARG A 538 -9.44 -29.22 33.05
CA ARG A 538 -8.21 -29.96 33.41
C ARG A 538 -7.33 -29.09 34.28
N ARG A 539 -6.90 -29.65 35.41
CA ARG A 539 -5.95 -29.03 36.33
C ARG A 539 -4.59 -28.83 35.64
N ARG A 540 -3.97 -27.68 35.90
CA ARG A 540 -2.66 -27.25 35.44
C ARG A 540 -1.88 -26.66 36.63
N PRO A 541 -0.55 -26.78 36.63
CA PRO A 541 0.27 -26.04 37.60
C PRO A 541 0.08 -24.54 37.36
N LEU A 542 0.00 -23.75 38.43
CA LEU A 542 0.01 -22.29 38.32
C LEU A 542 1.32 -21.83 37.66
N PRO A 543 1.27 -20.88 36.73
CA PRO A 543 2.47 -20.37 36.08
C PRO A 543 3.28 -19.49 37.04
N ALA A 544 4.60 -19.46 36.86
CA ALA A 544 5.54 -18.53 37.50
C ALA A 544 6.38 -17.87 36.39
N PRO A 545 6.69 -16.56 36.43
CA PRO A 545 6.77 -15.67 37.60
C PRO A 545 5.49 -14.86 37.93
N LEU A 546 5.45 -14.31 39.16
CA LEU A 546 4.32 -13.60 39.78
C LEU A 546 4.31 -12.07 39.59
N ALA A 547 5.13 -11.52 38.69
CA ALA A 547 5.24 -10.07 38.52
C ALA A 547 4.34 -9.57 37.39
N LEU A 548 3.39 -8.71 37.74
CA LEU A 548 2.63 -7.90 36.78
C LEU A 548 3.36 -6.57 36.58
N THR A 549 3.36 -6.08 35.35
CA THR A 549 3.97 -4.79 34.97
C THR A 549 2.92 -3.79 34.50
N GLY A 550 3.34 -2.54 34.39
CA GLY A 550 2.58 -1.48 33.74
C GLY A 550 1.32 -1.03 34.48
N THR A 551 0.49 -0.29 33.76
CA THR A 551 -0.78 0.25 34.26
C THR A 551 -1.91 -0.72 33.93
N TRP A 552 -2.81 -0.96 34.88
CA TRP A 552 -3.98 -1.84 34.68
C TRP A 552 -5.27 -1.09 35.00
N LEU A 553 -6.24 -1.11 34.10
CA LEU A 553 -7.57 -0.56 34.42
C LEU A 553 -8.39 -1.62 35.16
N VAL A 554 -9.01 -1.23 36.28
CA VAL A 554 -9.98 -2.06 37.00
C VAL A 554 -11.36 -1.46 36.78
N VAL A 555 -12.12 -2.04 35.86
CA VAL A 555 -13.45 -1.56 35.47
C VAL A 555 -14.51 -2.23 36.33
N HIS A 556 -15.28 -1.45 37.08
CA HIS A 556 -16.22 -1.98 38.08
C HIS A 556 -17.62 -1.33 38.01
N PRO A 557 -18.69 -2.06 38.37
CA PRO A 557 -20.02 -1.47 38.54
C PRO A 557 -20.01 -0.35 39.59
N ALA A 558 -20.92 0.63 39.43
CA ALA A 558 -21.12 1.65 40.45
C ALA A 558 -21.57 1.00 41.77
N GLY A 559 -20.87 1.30 42.88
CA GLY A 559 -21.16 0.72 44.19
C GLY A 559 -20.63 -0.70 44.44
N ASP A 560 -19.81 -1.25 43.54
CA ASP A 560 -19.12 -2.53 43.79
C ASP A 560 -18.13 -2.39 44.95
N GLU A 561 -18.36 -3.06 46.08
CA GLU A 561 -17.46 -3.01 47.24
C GLU A 561 -16.23 -3.93 47.09
N SER A 562 -16.18 -4.76 46.04
CA SER A 562 -15.13 -5.76 45.85
C SER A 562 -13.90 -5.24 45.09
N TYR A 563 -14.03 -4.21 44.25
CA TYR A 563 -12.93 -3.68 43.43
C TYR A 563 -11.66 -3.27 44.23
N PRO A 564 -11.73 -2.77 45.49
CA PRO A 564 -10.54 -2.46 46.26
C PRO A 564 -9.65 -3.69 46.52
N ALA A 565 -10.22 -4.89 46.58
CA ALA A 565 -9.42 -6.12 46.72
C ALA A 565 -8.59 -6.41 45.45
N TYR A 566 -9.15 -6.15 44.27
CA TYR A 566 -8.49 -6.35 42.98
C TYR A 566 -7.40 -5.31 42.71
N THR A 567 -7.63 -4.05 43.09
CA THR A 567 -6.59 -3.02 43.00
C THR A 567 -5.41 -3.35 43.92
N ARG A 568 -5.67 -3.74 45.18
CA ARG A 568 -4.60 -4.20 46.10
C ARG A 568 -3.85 -5.42 45.58
N LEU A 569 -4.54 -6.36 44.95
CA LEU A 569 -3.92 -7.52 44.29
C LEU A 569 -2.94 -7.10 43.20
N LEU A 570 -3.36 -6.21 42.29
CA LEU A 570 -2.53 -5.75 41.18
C LEU A 570 -1.30 -4.99 41.70
N SER A 571 -1.50 -4.09 42.66
CA SER A 571 -0.41 -3.37 43.33
C SER A 571 0.55 -4.29 44.08
N GLY A 572 0.03 -5.27 44.82
CA GLY A 572 0.83 -6.24 45.56
C GLY A 572 1.72 -7.12 44.68
N HIS A 573 1.39 -7.23 43.39
CA HIS A 573 2.13 -8.01 42.39
C HIS A 573 2.87 -7.14 41.35
N GLY A 574 3.00 -5.82 41.58
CA GLY A 574 3.87 -4.93 40.80
C GLY A 574 3.19 -4.04 39.75
N ALA A 575 1.89 -4.20 39.50
CA ALA A 575 1.13 -3.36 38.57
C ALA A 575 0.64 -2.06 39.21
N LYS A 576 0.33 -1.05 38.38
CA LYS A 576 -0.29 0.22 38.79
C LYS A 576 -1.78 0.20 38.44
N PRO A 577 -2.68 -0.14 39.38
CA PRO A 577 -4.11 -0.19 39.10
C PRO A 577 -4.74 1.22 39.03
N VAL A 578 -5.67 1.40 38.11
CA VAL A 578 -6.52 2.58 37.98
C VAL A 578 -7.97 2.10 38.01
N ALA A 579 -8.72 2.44 39.06
CA ALA A 579 -10.13 2.08 39.16
C ALA A 579 -10.97 3.01 38.27
N VAL A 580 -11.85 2.42 37.45
CA VAL A 580 -12.70 3.14 36.51
C VAL A 580 -14.13 2.60 36.65
N PRO A 581 -15.12 3.41 37.05
CA PRO A 581 -16.49 2.93 37.11
C PRO A 581 -17.07 2.77 35.69
N VAL A 582 -17.98 1.82 35.48
CA VAL A 582 -18.55 1.47 34.15
C VAL A 582 -19.32 2.61 33.46
N ASP A 583 -19.70 3.66 34.20
CA ASP A 583 -20.37 4.86 33.71
C ASP A 583 -19.40 5.99 33.29
N ALA A 584 -18.10 5.83 33.54
CA ALA A 584 -17.07 6.75 33.07
C ALA A 584 -16.76 6.55 31.57
N ASP A 585 -16.06 7.52 30.98
CA ASP A 585 -15.53 7.38 29.61
C ASP A 585 -14.32 6.44 29.58
N ILE A 586 -14.60 5.16 29.31
CA ILE A 586 -13.61 4.10 29.23
C ILE A 586 -12.62 4.33 28.07
N THR A 587 -13.05 4.95 26.97
CA THR A 587 -12.16 5.19 25.81
C THR A 587 -11.08 6.19 26.20
N ALA A 588 -11.49 7.31 26.81
CA ALA A 588 -10.57 8.30 27.34
C ALA A 588 -9.64 7.73 28.42
N ALA A 589 -10.14 6.83 29.28
CA ALA A 589 -9.33 6.18 30.30
C ALA A 589 -8.23 5.28 29.71
N VAL A 590 -8.53 4.53 28.65
CA VAL A 590 -7.54 3.70 27.93
C VAL A 590 -6.50 4.57 27.25
N GLU A 591 -6.92 5.63 26.56
CA GLU A 591 -6.00 6.56 25.87
C GLU A 591 -5.08 7.30 26.84
N ALA A 592 -5.61 7.73 27.99
CA ALA A 592 -4.84 8.49 28.98
C ALA A 592 -3.81 7.64 29.73
N HIS A 593 -4.11 6.37 30.00
CA HIS A 593 -3.30 5.52 30.87
C HIS A 593 -2.49 4.46 30.14
N VAL A 594 -2.80 4.20 28.86
CA VAL A 594 -2.17 3.20 27.98
C VAL A 594 -1.96 1.88 28.72
N PRO A 595 -3.05 1.20 29.14
CA PRO A 595 -2.96 0.07 30.05
C PRO A 595 -2.34 -1.16 29.38
N GLU A 596 -1.56 -1.91 30.17
CA GLU A 596 -1.00 -3.22 29.78
C GLU A 596 -2.07 -4.33 29.87
N GLY A 597 -3.16 -4.08 30.60
CA GLY A 597 -4.33 -4.95 30.65
C GLY A 597 -5.54 -4.27 31.32
N VAL A 598 -6.73 -4.80 31.03
CA VAL A 598 -7.98 -4.36 31.65
C VAL A 598 -8.61 -5.51 32.41
N LEU A 599 -8.89 -5.30 33.70
CA LEU A 599 -9.61 -6.23 34.56
C LEU A 599 -11.06 -5.75 34.74
N SER A 600 -12.00 -6.48 34.18
CA SER A 600 -13.44 -6.21 34.21
C SER A 600 -14.12 -7.00 35.33
N LEU A 601 -14.74 -6.26 36.25
CA LEU A 601 -15.57 -6.78 37.35
C LEU A 601 -17.06 -6.68 37.04
N CYS A 602 -17.43 -6.39 35.78
CA CYS A 602 -18.82 -6.20 35.39
C CYS A 602 -19.72 -7.41 35.71
N ALA A 603 -19.18 -8.62 35.85
CA ALA A 603 -19.96 -9.80 36.22
C ALA A 603 -20.56 -9.73 37.65
N ALA A 604 -20.11 -8.80 38.49
CA ALA A 604 -20.70 -8.54 39.80
C ALA A 604 -22.12 -7.95 39.70
N ASP A 605 -22.46 -7.26 38.60
CA ASP A 605 -23.79 -6.69 38.39
C ASP A 605 -24.69 -7.63 37.56
N LEU A 606 -25.52 -8.39 38.28
CA LEU A 606 -26.52 -9.29 37.71
C LEU A 606 -27.93 -8.67 37.66
N THR A 607 -28.07 -7.37 37.88
CA THR A 607 -29.38 -6.71 37.79
C THR A 607 -29.94 -6.78 36.36
N PRO A 608 -31.26 -6.88 36.17
CA PRO A 608 -31.85 -6.89 34.84
C PRO A 608 -31.62 -5.56 34.11
N PHE A 609 -31.16 -5.60 32.86
CA PHE A 609 -30.95 -4.41 32.04
C PHE A 609 -32.28 -3.74 31.67
N PRO A 610 -32.41 -2.41 31.76
CA PRO A 610 -33.64 -1.70 31.41
C PRO A 610 -34.14 -2.03 30.01
N GLY A 611 -35.42 -2.41 29.89
CA GLY A 611 -36.04 -2.81 28.61
C GLY A 611 -35.69 -4.23 28.14
N HIS A 612 -34.69 -4.90 28.73
CA HIS A 612 -34.25 -6.25 28.38
C HIS A 612 -33.95 -7.08 29.63
N PRO A 613 -34.98 -7.51 30.39
CA PRO A 613 -34.81 -8.11 31.71
C PRO A 613 -34.08 -9.47 31.72
N ALA A 614 -33.90 -10.10 30.56
CA ALA A 614 -33.13 -11.33 30.41
C ALA A 614 -31.60 -11.10 30.29
N VAL A 615 -31.16 -9.84 30.14
CA VAL A 615 -29.74 -9.47 29.99
C VAL A 615 -29.26 -8.83 31.29
N PRO A 616 -28.21 -9.35 31.94
CA PRO A 616 -27.58 -8.68 33.06
C PRO A 616 -27.00 -7.32 32.65
N SER A 617 -27.22 -6.28 33.46
CA SER A 617 -26.65 -4.94 33.25
C SER A 617 -25.13 -4.97 33.14
N GLY A 618 -24.47 -5.80 33.96
CA GLY A 618 -23.05 -6.05 33.87
C GLY A 618 -22.58 -6.66 32.54
N LEU A 619 -23.39 -7.54 31.93
CA LEU A 619 -23.05 -8.11 30.62
C LEU A 619 -23.14 -7.05 29.51
N ALA A 620 -24.16 -6.19 29.56
CA ALA A 620 -24.28 -5.05 28.65
C ALA A 620 -23.09 -4.08 28.81
N ALA A 621 -22.69 -3.79 30.05
CA ALA A 621 -21.52 -2.96 30.35
C ALA A 621 -20.22 -3.59 29.82
N ALA A 622 -20.04 -4.90 29.96
CA ALA A 622 -18.87 -5.60 29.42
C ALA A 622 -18.79 -5.52 27.89
N VAL A 623 -19.92 -5.62 27.17
CA VAL A 623 -19.94 -5.43 25.71
C VAL A 623 -19.55 -3.99 25.34
N THR A 624 -20.02 -2.99 26.08
CA THR A 624 -19.62 -1.59 25.88
C THR A 624 -18.14 -1.37 26.15
N LEU A 625 -17.59 -1.95 27.22
CA LEU A 625 -16.17 -1.96 27.53
C LEU A 625 -15.34 -2.53 26.37
N LEU A 626 -15.72 -3.69 25.83
CA LEU A 626 -14.99 -4.31 24.71
C LEU A 626 -14.97 -3.42 23.45
N ARG A 627 -16.06 -2.70 23.19
CA ARG A 627 -16.14 -1.73 22.09
C ARG A 627 -15.23 -0.52 22.34
N ALA A 628 -15.18 -0.01 23.57
CA ALA A 628 -14.34 1.13 23.94
C ALA A 628 -12.85 0.78 23.84
N VAL A 629 -12.41 -0.30 24.47
CA VAL A 629 -11.00 -0.78 24.39
C VAL A 629 -10.62 -1.05 22.95
N GLY A 630 -11.51 -1.68 22.17
CA GLY A 630 -11.25 -1.99 20.76
C GLY A 630 -11.06 -0.79 19.84
N ARG A 631 -11.67 0.35 20.18
CA ARG A 631 -11.49 1.60 19.42
C ARG A 631 -10.16 2.28 19.76
N ALA A 632 -9.76 2.20 21.03
CA ALA A 632 -8.53 2.81 21.51
C ALA A 632 -7.29 1.96 21.17
N ASP A 633 -7.27 0.70 21.61
CA ASP A 633 -6.19 -0.25 21.30
C ASP A 633 -6.69 -1.72 21.37
N PRO A 634 -6.87 -2.41 20.22
CA PRO A 634 -7.34 -3.79 20.20
C PRO A 634 -6.33 -4.82 20.70
N ALA A 635 -5.05 -4.44 20.90
CA ALA A 635 -4.01 -5.34 21.43
C ALA A 635 -4.07 -5.50 22.95
N VAL A 636 -4.72 -4.57 23.67
CA VAL A 636 -4.84 -4.61 25.13
C VAL A 636 -5.72 -5.79 25.57
N PRO A 637 -5.22 -6.69 26.43
CA PRO A 637 -6.00 -7.82 26.90
C PRO A 637 -7.09 -7.40 27.88
N VAL A 638 -8.31 -7.93 27.68
CA VAL A 638 -9.46 -7.69 28.57
C VAL A 638 -9.82 -8.97 29.31
N TRP A 639 -9.84 -8.89 30.63
CA TRP A 639 -10.06 -10.00 31.55
C TRP A 639 -11.38 -9.83 32.29
N SER A 640 -12.37 -10.69 32.05
CA SER A 640 -13.60 -10.71 32.85
C SER A 640 -13.45 -11.64 34.05
N VAL A 641 -13.67 -11.12 35.25
CA VAL A 641 -13.68 -11.92 36.49
C VAL A 641 -15.09 -12.40 36.79
N THR A 642 -15.23 -13.69 37.04
CA THR A 642 -16.49 -14.35 37.43
C THR A 642 -16.28 -15.14 38.73
N HIS A 643 -17.35 -15.47 39.45
CA HIS A 643 -17.32 -16.24 40.68
C HIS A 643 -18.34 -17.37 40.64
N GLY A 644 -17.86 -18.62 40.74
CA GLY A 644 -18.70 -19.81 40.77
C GLY A 644 -19.54 -20.01 39.50
N ALA A 645 -19.08 -19.50 38.35
CA ALA A 645 -19.78 -19.57 37.07
C ALA A 645 -19.60 -20.92 36.37
N VAL A 646 -18.56 -21.69 36.70
CA VAL A 646 -18.22 -22.94 36.02
C VAL A 646 -17.99 -24.09 37.00
N GLU A 647 -18.41 -25.30 36.60
CA GLU A 647 -18.17 -26.52 37.35
C GLU A 647 -16.74 -27.03 37.13
N THR A 648 -15.97 -27.21 38.20
CA THR A 648 -14.69 -27.94 38.17
C THR A 648 -14.77 -29.12 39.15
N ALA A 649 -13.79 -30.03 39.12
CA ALA A 649 -13.80 -31.21 39.99
C ALA A 649 -13.93 -30.79 41.47
N GLY A 650 -15.06 -31.14 42.11
CA GLY A 650 -15.33 -30.82 43.51
C GLY A 650 -15.91 -29.42 43.78
N HIS A 651 -16.15 -28.59 42.75
CA HIS A 651 -16.67 -27.23 42.89
C HIS A 651 -17.87 -27.00 41.96
N PRO A 652 -19.12 -27.06 42.48
CA PRO A 652 -20.32 -26.88 41.68
C PRO A 652 -20.54 -25.41 41.27
N VAL A 653 -21.35 -25.21 40.23
CA VAL A 653 -21.80 -23.87 39.81
C VAL A 653 -22.70 -23.25 40.88
N THR A 654 -22.37 -22.04 41.33
CA THR A 654 -23.16 -21.26 42.30
C THR A 654 -23.73 -19.98 41.68
N SER A 655 -23.15 -19.48 40.57
CA SER A 655 -23.63 -18.29 39.85
C SER A 655 -23.76 -18.55 38.35
N PRO A 656 -24.79 -19.31 37.90
CA PRO A 656 -24.94 -19.70 36.50
C PRO A 656 -25.11 -18.50 35.56
N ALA A 657 -25.64 -17.36 36.03
CA ALA A 657 -25.80 -16.16 35.23
C ALA A 657 -24.46 -15.57 34.77
N GLN A 658 -23.40 -15.73 35.57
CA GLN A 658 -22.05 -15.26 35.19
C GLN A 658 -21.38 -16.12 34.11
N ALA A 659 -21.92 -17.30 33.78
CA ALA A 659 -21.41 -18.12 32.67
C ALA A 659 -21.54 -17.41 31.31
N LEU A 660 -22.41 -16.39 31.20
CA LEU A 660 -22.53 -15.56 30.01
C LEU A 660 -21.21 -14.85 29.64
N PHE A 661 -20.37 -14.51 30.61
CA PHE A 661 -19.07 -13.86 30.38
C PHE A 661 -18.01 -14.82 29.82
N HIS A 662 -18.10 -16.11 30.17
CA HIS A 662 -17.30 -17.16 29.52
C HIS A 662 -17.71 -17.33 28.06
N GLY A 663 -19.02 -17.26 27.78
CA GLY A 663 -19.54 -17.23 26.41
C GLY A 663 -19.02 -16.03 25.62
N LEU A 664 -19.02 -14.85 26.23
CA LEU A 664 -18.51 -13.61 25.61
C LEU A 664 -17.01 -13.72 25.26
N ALA A 665 -16.17 -14.23 26.16
CA ALA A 665 -14.74 -14.43 25.88
C ALA A 665 -14.50 -15.43 24.73
N LEU A 666 -15.22 -16.56 24.75
CA LEU A 666 -15.08 -17.61 23.73
C LEU A 666 -15.56 -17.17 22.33
N VAL A 667 -16.61 -16.35 22.26
CA VAL A 667 -17.16 -15.87 20.98
C VAL A 667 -16.41 -14.65 20.48
N GLY A 668 -16.11 -13.68 21.36
CA GLY A 668 -15.46 -12.44 20.98
C GLY A 668 -14.06 -12.65 20.39
N GLY A 669 -13.28 -13.61 20.92
CA GLY A 669 -11.97 -13.97 20.35
C GLY A 669 -12.04 -14.61 18.95
N LEU A 670 -13.21 -15.12 18.54
CA LEU A 670 -13.44 -15.71 17.21
C LEU A 670 -13.95 -14.69 16.19
N GLU A 671 -14.78 -13.75 16.63
CA GLU A 671 -15.38 -12.73 15.76
C GLU A 671 -14.39 -11.61 15.45
N GLU A 672 -13.46 -11.31 16.36
CA GLU A 672 -12.50 -10.22 16.22
C GLU A 672 -11.06 -10.73 16.32
N ALA A 673 -10.54 -11.25 15.19
CA ALA A 673 -9.19 -11.76 15.08
C ALA A 673 -8.15 -10.69 15.48
N GLY A 674 -7.33 -10.99 16.49
CA GLY A 674 -6.32 -10.09 17.04
C GLY A 674 -6.60 -9.60 18.46
N ARG A 675 -7.82 -9.77 18.97
CA ARG A 675 -8.16 -9.43 20.37
C ARG A 675 -7.76 -10.54 21.34
N ARG A 676 -7.35 -10.12 22.54
CA ARG A 676 -7.04 -11.01 23.67
C ARG A 676 -8.14 -10.88 24.73
N LEU A 677 -9.16 -11.74 24.63
CA LEU A 677 -10.29 -11.75 25.55
C LEU A 677 -10.20 -12.97 26.47
N HIS A 678 -10.08 -12.70 27.77
CA HIS A 678 -9.94 -13.73 28.78
C HIS A 678 -11.12 -13.69 29.76
N CYS A 679 -11.51 -14.85 30.28
CA CYS A 679 -12.41 -14.93 31.43
C CYS A 679 -11.84 -15.86 32.49
N VAL A 680 -11.80 -15.40 33.74
CA VAL A 680 -11.32 -16.18 34.89
C VAL A 680 -12.44 -16.34 35.91
N ASP A 681 -12.68 -17.58 36.32
CA ASP A 681 -13.66 -17.92 37.35
C ASP A 681 -12.98 -18.22 38.68
N LEU A 682 -13.37 -17.49 39.72
CA LEU A 682 -12.91 -17.64 41.10
C LEU A 682 -13.96 -18.42 41.92
N PRO A 683 -13.59 -19.00 43.08
CA PRO A 683 -14.60 -19.55 44.00
C PRO A 683 -15.50 -18.42 44.53
N ALA A 684 -16.82 -18.67 44.62
CA ALA A 684 -17.76 -17.72 45.21
C ALA A 684 -17.44 -17.45 46.69
N ASP A 685 -17.10 -18.51 47.43
CA ASP A 685 -16.70 -18.45 48.83
C ASP A 685 -15.31 -19.09 48.99
N PRO A 686 -14.22 -18.32 48.85
CA PRO A 686 -12.87 -18.84 49.03
C PRO A 686 -12.61 -19.25 50.49
N PRO A 687 -12.00 -20.42 50.75
CA PRO A 687 -11.48 -20.78 52.08
C PRO A 687 -10.52 -19.71 52.62
N ALA A 688 -10.50 -19.51 53.94
CA ALA A 688 -9.72 -18.44 54.57
C ALA A 688 -8.19 -18.58 54.37
N ASP A 689 -7.71 -19.80 54.18
CA ASP A 689 -6.32 -20.14 53.88
C ASP A 689 -5.97 -20.05 52.38
N PHE A 690 -6.98 -19.94 51.51
CA PHE A 690 -6.77 -19.85 50.07
C PHE A 690 -6.45 -18.42 49.61
N ARG A 691 -5.20 -18.22 49.20
CA ARG A 691 -4.71 -16.98 48.57
C ARG A 691 -5.13 -16.93 47.10
N TRP A 692 -6.43 -16.71 46.85
CA TRP A 692 -6.96 -16.54 45.49
C TRP A 692 -6.29 -15.38 44.77
N GLN A 693 -5.78 -14.40 45.51
CA GLN A 693 -5.09 -13.24 44.96
C GLN A 693 -3.83 -13.62 44.19
N ASP A 694 -2.96 -14.40 44.82
CA ASP A 694 -1.68 -14.82 44.24
C ASP A 694 -1.93 -15.73 43.02
N ALA A 695 -2.94 -16.59 43.11
CA ALA A 695 -3.35 -17.47 42.02
C ALA A 695 -3.94 -16.71 40.83
N LEU A 696 -4.73 -15.66 41.07
CA LEU A 696 -5.24 -14.80 40.00
C LEU A 696 -4.10 -14.02 39.34
N ALA A 697 -3.19 -13.42 40.12
CA ALA A 697 -2.06 -12.68 39.59
C ALA A 697 -1.15 -13.55 38.69
N ALA A 698 -0.91 -14.81 39.09
CA ALA A 698 -0.20 -15.78 38.26
C ALA A 698 -0.86 -15.99 36.89
N VAL A 699 -2.19 -16.17 36.87
CA VAL A 699 -2.95 -16.37 35.63
C VAL A 699 -2.91 -15.12 34.74
N LEU A 700 -3.04 -13.92 35.32
CA LEU A 700 -2.99 -12.65 34.60
C LEU A 700 -1.60 -12.42 33.95
N ALA A 701 -0.52 -12.77 34.65
CA ALA A 701 0.85 -12.58 34.16
C ALA A 701 1.22 -13.55 33.02
N ALA A 702 0.67 -14.76 33.03
CA ALA A 702 1.06 -15.82 32.10
C ALA A 702 -0.14 -16.70 31.65
N PRO A 703 -1.12 -16.15 30.91
CA PRO A 703 -2.29 -16.91 30.43
C PRO A 703 -1.96 -18.09 29.51
N GLY A 704 -0.82 -18.06 28.83
CA GLY A 704 -0.52 -18.95 27.72
C GLY A 704 -1.44 -18.69 26.51
N HIS A 705 -1.94 -19.76 25.89
CA HIS A 705 -2.87 -19.71 24.74
C HIS A 705 -4.33 -20.00 25.13
N GLU A 706 -4.69 -19.74 26.38
CA GLU A 706 -6.00 -20.07 26.93
C GLU A 706 -6.87 -18.82 27.06
N ASP A 707 -8.15 -18.92 26.66
CA ASP A 707 -9.11 -17.80 26.70
C ASP A 707 -10.02 -17.85 27.93
N VAL A 708 -10.17 -19.04 28.55
CA VAL A 708 -11.03 -19.24 29.72
C VAL A 708 -10.34 -20.07 30.79
N HIS A 709 -10.45 -19.60 32.02
CA HIS A 709 -9.69 -20.07 33.17
C HIS A 709 -10.64 -20.26 34.36
N ALA A 710 -10.31 -21.21 35.23
CA ALA A 710 -10.91 -21.29 36.56
C ALA A 710 -9.81 -21.51 37.60
N VAL A 711 -9.89 -20.79 38.71
CA VAL A 711 -8.95 -20.89 39.83
C VAL A 711 -9.72 -21.44 41.03
N ARG A 712 -9.14 -22.43 41.70
CA ARG A 712 -9.69 -23.12 42.87
C ARG A 712 -8.59 -23.33 43.90
N PRO A 713 -8.93 -23.63 45.18
CA PRO A 713 -7.96 -23.92 46.22
C PRO A 713 -6.96 -25.02 45.86
N ASP A 714 -7.40 -25.99 45.06
CA ASP A 714 -6.59 -27.11 44.61
C ASP A 714 -5.84 -26.83 43.29
N GLY A 715 -6.10 -25.73 42.57
CA GLY A 715 -5.24 -25.29 41.47
C GLY A 715 -5.92 -24.50 40.36
N TRP A 716 -5.17 -24.31 39.26
CA TRP A 716 -5.62 -23.66 38.04
C TRP A 716 -6.18 -24.66 37.05
N TYR A 717 -7.31 -24.34 36.44
CA TYR A 717 -8.06 -25.19 35.54
C TYR A 717 -8.27 -24.49 34.19
N VAL A 718 -8.12 -25.27 33.12
CA VAL A 718 -8.34 -24.81 31.74
C VAL A 718 -9.37 -25.69 31.04
N ARG A 719 -10.18 -25.07 30.19
CA ARG A 719 -11.30 -25.73 29.51
C ARG A 719 -10.81 -26.64 28.38
N ARG A 720 -11.31 -27.88 28.33
CA ARG A 720 -11.05 -28.83 27.25
C ARG A 720 -12.33 -29.48 26.77
N LEU A 721 -12.36 -29.80 25.48
CA LEU A 721 -13.41 -30.61 24.88
C LEU A 721 -12.85 -32.03 24.73
N VAL A 722 -13.48 -33.01 25.37
CA VAL A 722 -13.04 -34.41 25.32
C VAL A 722 -14.19 -35.31 24.83
N PRO A 723 -13.90 -36.42 24.13
CA PRO A 723 -14.92 -37.41 23.79
C PRO A 723 -15.65 -37.91 25.06
N SER A 724 -16.97 -38.07 24.97
CA SER A 724 -17.82 -38.47 26.09
C SER A 724 -18.73 -39.62 25.70
N ALA A 725 -18.81 -40.65 26.52
CA ALA A 725 -19.80 -41.73 26.34
C ALA A 725 -21.23 -41.23 26.62
N ALA A 726 -22.23 -41.96 26.10
CA ALA A 726 -23.63 -41.70 26.43
C ALA A 726 -23.89 -41.86 27.94
N PRO A 727 -24.69 -40.98 28.58
CA PRO A 727 -25.00 -41.11 30.00
C PRO A 727 -25.74 -42.43 30.28
N ARG A 728 -25.33 -43.16 31.32
CA ARG A 728 -25.91 -44.45 31.73
C ARG A 728 -27.38 -44.37 32.18
N ARG A 729 -27.94 -43.18 32.36
CA ARG A 729 -29.33 -42.96 32.80
C ARG A 729 -29.95 -41.81 32.03
N ALA A 730 -31.09 -42.04 31.38
CA ALA A 730 -31.86 -41.00 30.73
C ALA A 730 -32.44 -40.05 31.79
N LEU A 731 -32.07 -38.77 31.73
CA LEU A 731 -32.74 -37.73 32.51
C LEU A 731 -34.17 -37.59 31.99
N THR A 732 -35.15 -37.89 32.84
CA THR A 732 -36.57 -37.67 32.54
C THR A 732 -36.91 -36.22 32.89
N TRP A 733 -36.84 -35.35 31.90
CA TRP A 733 -37.28 -33.96 32.03
C TRP A 733 -38.60 -33.76 31.28
N ARG A 734 -39.59 -33.13 31.93
CA ARG A 734 -40.85 -32.73 31.31
C ARG A 734 -40.92 -31.20 31.30
N PRO A 735 -40.81 -30.53 30.13
CA PRO A 735 -40.92 -29.09 30.08
C PRO A 735 -42.31 -28.61 30.47
N ARG A 736 -42.39 -27.43 31.09
CA ARG A 736 -43.62 -26.68 31.27
C ARG A 736 -43.48 -25.38 30.46
N GLY A 737 -44.17 -25.30 29.31
CA GLY A 737 -44.09 -24.16 28.39
C GLY A 737 -43.18 -24.37 27.18
N THR A 738 -42.94 -23.29 26.43
CA THR A 738 -42.09 -23.29 25.22
C THR A 738 -40.65 -23.67 25.57
N THR A 739 -40.16 -24.73 24.96
CA THR A 739 -38.78 -25.20 25.12
C THR A 739 -37.99 -24.84 23.88
N VAL A 740 -36.94 -24.04 24.05
CA VAL A 740 -35.94 -23.85 22.99
C VAL A 740 -34.89 -24.95 23.14
N ILE A 741 -34.82 -25.84 22.15
CA ILE A 741 -33.76 -26.83 22.06
C ILE A 741 -32.59 -26.18 21.30
N THR A 742 -31.52 -25.83 22.00
CA THR A 742 -30.29 -25.33 21.38
C THR A 742 -29.31 -26.49 21.17
N GLY A 743 -28.84 -26.68 19.93
CA GLY A 743 -27.87 -27.74 19.60
C GLY A 743 -27.40 -27.68 18.13
N GLY A 744 -26.11 -27.42 17.92
CA GLY A 744 -25.46 -27.36 16.60
C GLY A 744 -23.95 -27.04 16.73
N PRO A 745 -23.07 -27.54 15.84
CA PRO A 745 -21.67 -27.78 16.16
C PRO A 745 -20.85 -26.49 16.22
N ALA A 746 -20.54 -26.04 17.43
CA ALA A 746 -19.31 -25.31 17.68
C ALA A 746 -18.21 -26.35 17.95
N ARG A 747 -17.19 -26.38 17.08
CA ARG A 747 -16.00 -27.27 17.12
C ARG A 747 -16.24 -28.77 16.92
N SER A 748 -16.05 -29.26 15.68
CA SER A 748 -15.40 -30.57 15.44
C SER A 748 -15.04 -30.74 13.96
N ALA A 749 -13.83 -30.28 13.57
CA ALA A 749 -12.92 -30.89 12.58
C ALA A 749 -11.98 -29.82 11.98
N PRO A 750 -10.65 -30.06 11.92
CA PRO A 750 -9.79 -29.34 10.98
C PRO A 750 -10.20 -29.72 9.55
N ARG A 751 -10.29 -28.74 8.65
CA ARG A 751 -10.50 -28.98 7.22
C ARG A 751 -9.34 -29.80 6.65
N SER A 752 -9.56 -31.09 6.40
CA SER A 752 -8.75 -31.91 5.50
C SER A 752 -9.50 -32.10 4.16
N PRO A 753 -8.99 -31.64 3.02
CA PRO A 753 -9.40 -32.05 1.70
C PRO A 753 -8.59 -33.29 1.33
N ALA A 754 -9.29 -34.41 1.20
CA ALA A 754 -8.80 -35.53 0.41
C ALA A 754 -9.04 -35.18 -1.07
N THR A 755 -7.98 -35.18 -1.89
CA THR A 755 -8.08 -35.14 -3.35
C THR A 755 -8.25 -36.56 -3.91
N TRP A 756 -9.25 -36.75 -4.78
CA TRP A 756 -9.34 -37.86 -5.72
C TRP A 756 -8.89 -37.39 -7.11
N PRO A 757 -8.24 -38.25 -7.92
CA PRO A 757 -7.78 -37.89 -9.25
C PRO A 757 -8.93 -37.97 -10.29
N GLY A 758 -9.11 -36.89 -11.06
CA GLY A 758 -9.70 -36.92 -12.40
C GLY A 758 -11.17 -36.46 -12.55
N GLY A 759 -11.38 -35.34 -13.26
CA GLY A 759 -12.55 -35.10 -14.12
C GLY A 759 -13.73 -34.24 -13.59
N ALA A 760 -13.74 -32.96 -13.99
CA ALA A 760 -14.87 -31.99 -14.07
C ALA A 760 -15.66 -31.59 -12.79
N PRO A 761 -16.00 -30.29 -12.60
CA PRO A 761 -16.54 -29.78 -11.34
C PRO A 761 -18.06 -30.03 -11.23
N ARG A 762 -18.45 -30.95 -10.34
CA ARG A 762 -19.80 -31.03 -9.78
C ARG A 762 -19.70 -31.01 -8.26
N THR A 763 -20.16 -29.93 -7.63
CA THR A 763 -20.28 -29.85 -6.17
C THR A 763 -21.48 -30.69 -5.74
N CYS A 764 -21.24 -31.95 -5.38
CA CYS A 764 -22.23 -32.83 -4.77
C CYS A 764 -21.94 -32.91 -3.27
N CYS A 765 -22.77 -32.26 -2.44
CA CYS A 765 -22.79 -32.53 -1.00
C CYS A 765 -23.61 -33.80 -0.79
N TRP A 766 -22.95 -34.93 -0.57
CA TRP A 766 -23.64 -36.21 -0.32
C TRP A 766 -24.02 -36.36 1.15
N CYS A 767 -25.29 -36.69 1.36
CA CYS A 767 -25.84 -37.29 2.56
C CYS A 767 -25.75 -38.82 2.37
N PRO A 768 -25.14 -39.61 3.28
CA PRO A 768 -25.10 -41.06 3.10
C PRO A 768 -26.46 -41.65 3.50
N GLY A 769 -27.36 -41.76 2.52
CA GLY A 769 -28.42 -42.77 2.54
C GLY A 769 -27.91 -44.01 1.83
N ALA A 770 -27.61 -45.09 2.57
CA ALA A 770 -27.51 -46.41 1.96
C ALA A 770 -28.92 -46.95 1.71
N GLY A 771 -29.14 -47.43 0.49
CA GLY A 771 -30.44 -47.77 -0.06
C GLY A 771 -31.11 -49.02 0.51
N ARG A 772 -32.41 -49.10 0.17
CA ARG A 772 -33.46 -50.08 0.49
C ARG A 772 -34.21 -49.82 1.81
N ARG A 773 -35.48 -49.41 1.63
CA ARG A 773 -36.50 -49.19 2.69
C ARG A 773 -36.53 -50.38 3.66
N PRO A 774 -36.56 -50.12 4.98
CA PRO A 774 -37.86 -50.21 5.65
C PRO A 774 -38.11 -49.06 6.64
N ARG A 775 -39.39 -48.63 6.65
CA ARG A 775 -40.18 -48.00 7.72
C ARG A 775 -39.52 -46.94 8.61
N ALA A 776 -40.10 -45.75 8.55
CA ALA A 776 -39.96 -44.67 9.51
C ALA A 776 -40.16 -45.13 10.96
N SER A 777 -39.06 -45.16 11.71
CA SER A 777 -39.06 -44.99 13.17
C SER A 777 -37.61 -44.88 13.66
N THR A 778 -37.39 -43.96 14.61
CA THR A 778 -36.18 -43.78 15.44
C THR A 778 -35.17 -42.71 14.98
N ILE A 779 -35.62 -41.45 14.97
CA ILE A 779 -34.78 -40.34 15.47
C ILE A 779 -34.98 -40.32 16.99
N CYS A 780 -33.92 -40.09 17.78
CA CYS A 780 -33.95 -40.02 19.23
C CYS A 780 -34.94 -38.98 19.78
N ALA A 781 -36.21 -39.37 19.86
CA ALA A 781 -37.09 -39.13 20.98
C ALA A 781 -37.54 -40.52 21.44
N GLY A 782 -37.50 -40.79 22.75
CA GLY A 782 -38.06 -42.01 23.31
C GLY A 782 -39.47 -42.24 22.78
N SER A 783 -39.74 -43.48 22.41
CA SER A 783 -41.01 -44.00 21.92
C SER A 783 -42.23 -43.40 22.61
N TRP A 784 -43.06 -42.68 21.85
CA TRP A 784 -44.49 -42.55 22.12
C TRP A 784 -45.25 -42.96 20.86
N ARG A 785 -45.74 -44.20 20.84
CA ARG A 785 -46.85 -44.63 19.99
C ARG A 785 -47.99 -45.07 20.88
N GLY A 786 -49.15 -44.47 20.64
CA GLY A 786 -50.46 -45.09 20.84
C GLY A 786 -51.16 -44.76 22.16
N MET A 787 -52.08 -43.80 22.13
CA MET A 787 -53.52 -44.06 22.15
C MET A 787 -54.29 -42.74 22.22
N ALA A 788 -54.95 -42.38 21.12
CA ALA A 788 -56.32 -41.85 21.18
C ALA A 788 -57.26 -43.05 20.91
N PRO A 789 -58.52 -43.11 21.37
CA PRO A 789 -59.38 -41.97 21.74
C PRO A 789 -60.19 -42.14 23.04
N ARG A 790 -60.48 -41.02 23.71
CA ARG A 790 -61.84 -40.55 24.07
C ARG A 790 -61.77 -39.09 24.48
#